data_AF-A0A119CUA1-F1
#
_entry.id   AF-A0A119CUA1-F1
#
_cell.length_a   1.000
_cell.length_b   1.000
_cell.length_c   1.000
_cell.angle_alpha   90.00
_cell.angle_beta   90.00
_cell.angle_gamma   90.00
#
_symmetry.space_group_name_H-M   'P 1'
#
loop_
_entity.id
_entity.type
_entity.pdbx_description
1 polymer ?
#
loop_
_entity_poly.entity_id
_entity_poly.type
_entity_poly.pdbx_seq_one_letter_code
_entity_poly.pdbx_strand_id
1 'polypeptide(L)'
;MWLSRVELLNFKSYRQQVFTFPQPGSGKNLVLIGGINGYGKTTLLEALYVGLYGEEAFKHKALDSAGLKAKSYGSFLEVAFHRLAPNNGDDRMEVQVEFTREDGGALRVTRKWFFNGRGKYNDQKVIVETCAQTGAWMHRAEDELPELLESYATPPWLAPFFFFDGEKIAGLADEDRTGWVLSGLENLLGVKLVKELREQLTAYIDKKLREAGGVDEQRIEQMKNTLEKDKSKESALRESMAELRQRHGNAKDERDRFSNQLAGLAQGSDARTVAEVAQSRSRAEAEVAKSWKRLRDLYAGPLPLQLIRRELQDSLANTLEREDSLSEWEQSKSRMQPNWEKFRNTFFSSPWIGGLCHLPGARDSLDKTLSEAWESLHYPRPENCSDTVWHSYLQSNERRKLEDMRAKSQVSSAQLRQALEAFQHAKAEEWRLRQELIALEGVGGDDKAQQIETLKLEMKEAQDQYDELGRQLNTHENELTALLAEIKNQDSVYERERKKLAAGHPERQAAGEAEKVVEMIDSLLPALFNLKLQALSEAVTRIFRALHHKDQIARIDISREGRTTLYSHDGTEINLPKSSGESQLFVLALVGALAEVTGYRVPMIIDTPLARLSETHCQNLLRYWTSDPERQVILLAQDKEISAQDYVGLNGSVNKTYLLRHKQISQGVGQSEAVENAYFGEMA
;
A
#
# COMPACT_ATOMS: atom_id res chain seq x y z
N MET A 1 -23.61 3.40 16.84
CA MET A 1 -24.55 4.50 16.47
C MET A 1 -25.92 3.89 16.14
N TRP A 2 -27.00 4.65 16.26
CA TRP A 2 -28.36 4.16 15.98
C TRP A 2 -29.27 5.26 15.42
N LEU A 3 -30.29 4.87 14.66
CA LEU A 3 -31.38 5.74 14.29
C LEU A 3 -32.23 5.92 15.55
N SER A 4 -32.47 7.15 15.97
CA SER A 4 -33.12 7.48 17.25
C SER A 4 -34.52 8.06 17.07
N ARG A 5 -34.77 8.79 15.97
CA ARG A 5 -36.08 9.36 15.66
C ARG A 5 -36.28 9.57 14.16
N VAL A 6 -37.49 9.32 13.70
CA VAL A 6 -37.98 9.74 12.36
C VAL A 6 -39.33 10.42 12.54
N GLU A 7 -39.47 11.64 12.07
CA GLU A 7 -40.73 12.39 12.08
C GLU A 7 -41.15 12.75 10.66
N LEU A 8 -42.40 12.44 10.34
CA LEU A 8 -43.01 12.59 9.03
C LEU A 8 -44.21 13.52 9.14
N LEU A 9 -44.27 14.53 8.30
CA LEU A 9 -45.42 15.44 8.15
C LEU A 9 -45.81 15.52 6.68
N ASN A 10 -47.07 15.21 6.39
CA ASN A 10 -47.67 15.19 5.06
C ASN A 10 -46.86 14.37 4.03
N PHE A 11 -46.29 13.24 4.45
CA PHE A 11 -45.46 12.37 3.61
C PHE A 11 -46.20 11.06 3.27
N LYS A 12 -46.58 10.92 2.00
CA LYS A 12 -47.34 9.83 1.38
C LYS A 12 -48.60 9.49 2.19
N SER A 13 -48.64 8.33 2.83
CA SER A 13 -49.78 7.87 3.62
C SER A 13 -49.78 8.45 5.05
N TYR A 14 -48.65 8.99 5.51
CA TYR A 14 -48.55 9.61 6.84
C TYR A 14 -48.91 11.09 6.78
N ARG A 15 -49.97 11.47 7.48
CA ARG A 15 -50.30 12.89 7.70
C ARG A 15 -49.35 13.50 8.73
N GLN A 16 -49.20 12.84 9.87
CA GLN A 16 -48.21 13.18 10.89
C GLN A 16 -47.89 11.89 11.65
N GLN A 17 -46.62 11.52 11.71
CA GLN A 17 -46.18 10.33 12.44
C GLN A 17 -44.77 10.55 12.99
N VAL A 18 -44.57 10.13 14.23
CA VAL A 18 -43.24 10.07 14.86
C VAL A 18 -42.92 8.62 15.18
N PHE A 19 -41.73 8.18 14.78
CA PHE A 19 -41.11 6.94 15.20
C PHE A 19 -39.95 7.28 16.12
N THR A 20 -39.88 6.64 17.27
CA THR A 20 -38.78 6.78 18.23
C THR A 20 -38.14 5.43 18.45
N PHE A 21 -36.83 5.40 18.36
CA PHE A 21 -36.05 4.17 18.31
C PHE A 21 -35.06 4.16 19.48
N PRO A 22 -35.19 3.18 20.38
CA PRO A 22 -34.29 3.07 21.53
C PRO A 22 -32.88 2.68 21.10
N GLN A 23 -31.91 3.03 21.96
CA GLN A 23 -30.52 2.60 21.80
C GLN A 23 -30.44 1.06 21.87
N PRO A 24 -29.73 0.40 20.94
CA PRO A 24 -29.45 -1.03 21.04
C PRO A 24 -28.56 -1.29 22.26
N GLY A 25 -28.82 -2.37 23.00
CA GLY A 25 -28.02 -2.77 24.15
C GLY A 25 -28.77 -3.69 25.11
N SER A 26 -28.09 -4.19 26.14
CA SER A 26 -28.67 -5.14 27.12
C SER A 26 -29.30 -6.40 26.49
N GLY A 27 -28.72 -6.87 25.38
CA GLY A 27 -29.24 -8.01 24.61
C GLY A 27 -30.45 -7.68 23.72
N LYS A 28 -30.89 -6.40 23.65
CA LYS A 28 -32.04 -5.94 22.87
C LYS A 28 -31.63 -4.97 21.78
N ASN A 29 -31.59 -5.45 20.55
CA ASN A 29 -31.16 -4.66 19.38
C ASN A 29 -32.22 -4.55 18.27
N LEU A 30 -33.32 -5.31 18.39
CA LEU A 30 -34.31 -5.48 17.34
C LEU A 30 -35.52 -4.54 17.52
N VAL A 31 -35.94 -3.85 16.46
CA VAL A 31 -37.20 -3.10 16.39
C VAL A 31 -38.05 -3.72 15.30
N LEU A 32 -39.31 -4.06 15.63
CA LEU A 32 -40.23 -4.68 14.68
C LEU A 32 -41.34 -3.71 14.30
N ILE A 33 -41.50 -3.45 13.01
CA ILE A 33 -42.60 -2.64 12.49
C ILE A 33 -43.49 -3.53 11.62
N GLY A 34 -44.61 -3.94 12.20
CA GLY A 34 -45.61 -4.79 11.56
C GLY A 34 -46.55 -3.96 10.71
N GLY A 35 -46.78 -4.34 9.46
CA GLY A 35 -47.81 -3.71 8.65
C GLY A 35 -48.22 -4.58 7.46
N ILE A 36 -49.48 -4.51 7.06
CA ILE A 36 -49.95 -5.14 5.83
C ILE A 36 -49.35 -4.39 4.62
N ASN A 37 -49.25 -5.02 3.46
CA ASN A 37 -48.80 -4.34 2.25
C ASN A 37 -49.67 -3.13 1.91
N GLY A 38 -49.01 -2.02 1.56
CA GLY A 38 -49.66 -0.74 1.31
C GLY A 38 -49.91 0.12 2.57
N TYR A 39 -49.60 -0.37 3.79
CA TYR A 39 -49.88 0.39 5.02
C TYR A 39 -48.76 1.38 5.41
N GLY A 40 -47.72 1.54 4.58
CA GLY A 40 -46.68 2.56 4.77
C GLY A 40 -45.31 2.05 5.20
N LYS A 41 -45.06 0.73 5.20
CA LYS A 41 -43.72 0.15 5.48
C LYS A 41 -42.63 0.77 4.59
N THR A 42 -42.76 0.58 3.27
CA THR A 42 -41.83 1.16 2.28
C THR A 42 -41.81 2.69 2.32
N THR A 43 -42.90 3.34 2.73
CA THR A 43 -42.95 4.79 2.90
C THR A 43 -41.98 5.29 3.97
N LEU A 44 -41.79 4.55 5.07
CA LEU A 44 -40.79 4.89 6.08
C LEU A 44 -39.37 4.78 5.52
N LEU A 45 -39.08 3.73 4.76
CA LEU A 45 -37.78 3.54 4.12
C LEU A 45 -37.48 4.67 3.12
N GLU A 46 -38.45 5.01 2.27
CA GLU A 46 -38.34 6.13 1.32
C GLU A 46 -38.16 7.48 2.01
N ALA A 47 -38.87 7.71 3.11
CA ALA A 47 -38.72 8.94 3.90
C ALA A 47 -37.30 9.06 4.46
N LEU A 48 -36.71 7.97 4.94
CA LEU A 48 -35.34 7.98 5.43
C LEU A 48 -34.35 8.40 4.35
N TYR A 49 -34.45 7.79 3.16
CA TYR A 49 -33.57 8.11 2.03
C TYR A 49 -33.66 9.58 1.62
N VAL A 50 -34.87 10.07 1.42
CA VAL A 50 -35.08 11.45 0.95
C VAL A 50 -34.82 12.46 2.07
N GLY A 51 -35.09 12.10 3.32
CA GLY A 51 -34.78 12.91 4.50
C GLY A 51 -33.28 13.11 4.71
N LEU A 52 -32.47 12.06 4.57
CA LEU A 52 -31.01 12.15 4.69
C LEU A 52 -30.38 12.81 3.46
N TYR A 53 -30.66 12.29 2.27
CA TYR A 53 -29.87 12.60 1.07
C TYR A 53 -30.54 13.59 0.10
N GLY A 54 -31.85 13.83 0.21
CA GLY A 54 -32.56 14.73 -0.69
C GLY A 54 -32.36 14.35 -2.17
N GLU A 55 -31.90 15.30 -2.98
CA GLU A 55 -31.64 15.10 -4.41
C GLU A 55 -30.49 14.09 -4.66
N GLU A 56 -29.51 14.00 -3.76
CA GLU A 56 -28.38 13.07 -3.90
C GLU A 56 -28.82 11.60 -3.85
N ALA A 57 -29.98 11.31 -3.24
CA ALA A 57 -30.59 9.98 -3.27
C ALA A 57 -30.86 9.49 -4.72
N PHE A 58 -31.12 10.44 -5.63
CA PHE A 58 -31.42 10.20 -7.04
C PHE A 58 -30.15 10.21 -7.90
N LYS A 59 -29.23 11.17 -7.68
CA LYS A 59 -27.98 11.27 -8.45
C LYS A 59 -27.11 10.02 -8.30
N HIS A 60 -27.08 9.44 -7.09
CA HIS A 60 -26.33 8.22 -6.81
C HIS A 60 -27.11 6.93 -7.10
N LYS A 61 -28.31 7.00 -7.69
CA LYS A 61 -29.22 5.85 -7.86
C LYS A 61 -29.41 5.07 -6.55
N ALA A 62 -29.30 5.74 -5.39
CA ALA A 62 -29.38 5.09 -4.09
C ALA A 62 -30.79 4.54 -3.85
N LEU A 63 -31.80 5.27 -4.32
CA LEU A 63 -33.18 4.80 -4.36
C LEU A 63 -33.34 3.59 -5.29
N ASP A 64 -32.85 3.66 -6.55
CA ASP A 64 -32.95 2.53 -7.49
C ASP A 64 -32.23 1.28 -6.95
N SER A 65 -31.05 1.45 -6.35
CA SER A 65 -30.23 0.38 -5.76
C SER A 65 -30.86 -0.22 -4.50
N ALA A 66 -31.72 0.55 -3.82
CA ALA A 66 -32.59 0.09 -2.75
C ALA A 66 -33.95 -0.45 -3.26
N GLY A 67 -34.16 -0.52 -4.58
CA GLY A 67 -35.39 -1.01 -5.21
C GLY A 67 -36.52 0.03 -5.35
N LEU A 68 -36.23 1.31 -5.23
CA LEU A 68 -37.20 2.41 -5.22
C LEU A 68 -37.11 3.21 -6.52
N LYS A 69 -37.97 2.92 -7.51
CA LYS A 69 -37.96 3.57 -8.83
C LYS A 69 -38.63 4.94 -8.79
N ALA A 70 -37.94 6.00 -9.21
CA ALA A 70 -38.53 7.32 -9.42
C ALA A 70 -37.92 8.08 -10.61
N LYS A 71 -38.74 8.80 -11.38
CA LYS A 71 -38.33 9.44 -12.65
C LYS A 71 -37.55 10.74 -12.48
N SER A 72 -37.87 11.54 -11.46
CA SER A 72 -37.13 12.76 -11.10
C SER A 72 -37.44 13.17 -9.66
N TYR A 73 -36.55 13.94 -9.02
CA TYR A 73 -36.73 14.40 -7.64
C TYR A 73 -38.04 15.19 -7.43
N GLY A 74 -38.29 16.22 -8.26
CA GLY A 74 -39.52 17.01 -8.16
C GLY A 74 -40.81 16.19 -8.37
N SER A 75 -40.81 15.28 -9.37
CA SER A 75 -42.00 14.42 -9.60
C SER A 75 -42.24 13.43 -8.47
N PHE A 76 -41.17 12.91 -7.86
CA PHE A 76 -41.28 12.10 -6.66
C PHE A 76 -41.91 12.89 -5.51
N LEU A 77 -41.44 14.13 -5.25
CA LEU A 77 -41.96 14.97 -4.17
C LEU A 77 -43.45 15.29 -4.35
N GLU A 78 -43.89 15.57 -5.58
CA GLU A 78 -45.31 15.80 -5.89
C GLU A 78 -46.19 14.56 -5.61
N VAL A 79 -45.67 13.36 -5.89
CA VAL A 79 -46.36 12.10 -5.58
C VAL A 79 -46.27 11.76 -4.09
N ALA A 80 -45.16 12.14 -3.45
CA ALA A 80 -44.94 11.94 -2.02
C ALA A 80 -45.75 12.91 -1.17
N PHE A 81 -46.18 14.06 -1.70
CA PHE A 81 -46.99 14.99 -0.92
C PHE A 81 -48.36 14.40 -0.59
N HIS A 82 -48.72 14.40 0.70
CA HIS A 82 -49.95 13.78 1.16
C HIS A 82 -51.18 14.34 0.42
N ARG A 83 -51.98 13.45 -0.18
CA ARG A 83 -52.99 13.83 -1.18
C ARG A 83 -54.09 14.75 -0.65
N LEU A 84 -54.36 14.75 0.65
CA LEU A 84 -55.33 15.64 1.30
C LEU A 84 -54.71 16.95 1.80
N ALA A 85 -53.38 17.07 1.83
CA ALA A 85 -52.69 18.26 2.33
C ALA A 85 -53.11 19.54 1.57
N PRO A 86 -53.09 19.59 0.22
CA PRO A 86 -53.55 20.79 -0.50
C PRO A 86 -55.01 21.17 -0.19
N ASN A 87 -55.89 20.18 -0.04
CA ASN A 87 -57.31 20.40 0.25
C ASN A 87 -57.55 20.95 1.66
N ASN A 88 -56.63 20.65 2.59
CA ASN A 88 -56.66 21.15 3.95
C ASN A 88 -55.94 22.51 4.11
N GLY A 89 -55.42 23.08 3.01
CA GLY A 89 -54.64 24.31 3.03
C GLY A 89 -53.19 24.13 3.48
N ASP A 90 -52.71 22.89 3.62
CA ASP A 90 -51.30 22.61 3.90
C ASP A 90 -50.50 22.75 2.60
N ASP A 91 -49.39 23.48 2.68
CA ASP A 91 -48.47 23.73 1.57
C ASP A 91 -47.07 23.14 1.83
N ARG A 92 -46.91 22.38 2.93
CA ARG A 92 -45.62 21.89 3.42
C ARG A 92 -45.63 20.39 3.68
N MET A 93 -44.55 19.75 3.23
CA MET A 93 -44.14 18.39 3.60
C MET A 93 -42.83 18.47 4.39
N GLU A 94 -42.66 17.64 5.41
CA GLU A 94 -41.45 17.64 6.23
C GLU A 94 -41.05 16.23 6.64
N VAL A 95 -39.76 15.96 6.58
CA VAL A 95 -39.13 14.75 7.09
C VAL A 95 -37.95 15.14 7.96
N GLN A 96 -37.96 14.67 9.20
CA GLN A 96 -36.86 14.83 10.15
C GLN A 96 -36.31 13.46 10.52
N VAL A 97 -34.98 13.34 10.48
CA VAL A 97 -34.26 12.11 10.80
C VAL A 97 -33.18 12.43 11.83
N GLU A 98 -33.12 11.65 12.91
CA GLU A 98 -32.14 11.82 13.98
C GLU A 98 -31.32 10.54 14.20
N PHE A 99 -29.99 10.65 14.10
CA PHE A 99 -29.04 9.61 14.46
C PHE A 99 -28.29 10.00 15.73
N THR A 100 -28.05 9.02 16.60
CA THR A 100 -27.27 9.20 17.83
C THR A 100 -26.12 8.20 17.89
N ARG A 101 -25.00 8.61 18.49
CA ARG A 101 -23.78 7.83 18.70
C ARG A 101 -23.67 7.42 20.17
N GLU A 102 -22.91 6.35 20.42
CA GLU A 102 -22.66 5.84 21.77
C GLU A 102 -21.93 6.84 22.67
N ASP A 103 -21.11 7.71 22.08
CA ASP A 103 -20.43 8.80 22.77
C ASP A 103 -21.35 9.98 23.12
N GLY A 104 -22.65 9.90 22.81
CA GLY A 104 -23.65 10.92 23.06
C GLY A 104 -23.80 11.97 21.95
N GLY A 105 -22.97 11.92 20.91
CA GLY A 105 -23.13 12.78 19.75
C GLY A 105 -24.42 12.48 18.98
N ALA A 106 -25.17 13.49 18.53
CA ALA A 106 -26.35 13.33 17.70
C ALA A 106 -26.36 14.26 16.49
N LEU A 107 -26.93 13.78 15.38
CA LEU A 107 -27.19 14.52 14.16
C LEU A 107 -28.69 14.51 13.90
N ARG A 108 -29.26 15.69 13.61
CA ARG A 108 -30.62 15.85 13.14
C ARG A 108 -30.61 16.53 11.78
N VAL A 109 -31.28 15.91 10.82
CA VAL A 109 -31.50 16.46 9.49
C VAL A 109 -33.00 16.67 9.33
N THR A 110 -33.42 17.92 9.14
CA THR A 110 -34.81 18.26 8.85
C THR A 110 -34.90 18.82 7.44
N ARG A 111 -35.66 18.16 6.57
CA ARG A 111 -35.96 18.64 5.23
C ARG A 111 -37.42 19.05 5.13
N LYS A 112 -37.64 20.24 4.59
CA LYS A 112 -38.96 20.84 4.36
C LYS A 112 -39.10 21.09 2.87
N TRP A 113 -40.20 20.63 2.29
CA TRP A 113 -40.56 20.91 0.90
C TRP A 113 -41.85 21.72 0.88
N PHE A 114 -41.87 22.75 0.04
CA PHE A 114 -42.98 23.67 -0.14
C PHE A 114 -43.64 23.46 -1.49
N PHE A 115 -44.96 23.49 -1.50
CA PHE A 115 -45.80 23.24 -2.67
C PHE A 115 -46.71 24.44 -2.91
N ASN A 116 -47.08 24.69 -4.17
CA ASN A 116 -48.09 25.70 -4.46
C ASN A 116 -49.51 25.17 -4.19
N GLY A 117 -50.53 26.03 -4.28
CA GLY A 117 -51.94 25.66 -4.07
C GLY A 117 -52.51 24.62 -5.05
N ARG A 118 -51.73 24.15 -6.04
CA ARG A 118 -52.07 23.03 -6.94
C ARG A 118 -51.29 21.74 -6.60
N GLY A 119 -50.55 21.71 -5.50
CA GLY A 119 -49.72 20.58 -5.08
C GLY A 119 -48.45 20.37 -5.91
N LYS A 120 -48.00 21.40 -6.66
CA LYS A 120 -46.75 21.33 -7.42
C LYS A 120 -45.57 21.75 -6.56
N TYR A 121 -44.46 21.02 -6.68
CA TYR A 121 -43.22 21.32 -5.96
C TYR A 121 -42.72 22.71 -6.34
N ASN A 122 -42.35 23.51 -5.33
CA ASN A 122 -41.91 24.89 -5.49
C ASN A 122 -40.48 25.09 -4.97
N ASP A 123 -40.25 24.81 -3.69
CA ASP A 123 -38.98 25.10 -3.02
C ASP A 123 -38.69 24.10 -1.89
N GLN A 124 -37.46 24.10 -1.38
CA GLN A 124 -37.06 23.28 -0.24
C GLN A 124 -36.18 24.05 0.75
N LYS A 125 -36.17 23.60 2.00
CA LYS A 125 -35.27 24.07 3.05
C LYS A 125 -34.69 22.89 3.82
N VAL A 126 -33.38 22.89 4.01
CA VAL A 126 -32.65 21.91 4.81
C VAL A 126 -32.17 22.58 6.10
N ILE A 127 -32.31 21.87 7.21
CA ILE A 127 -31.83 22.30 8.51
C ILE A 127 -31.00 21.14 9.07
N VAL A 128 -29.72 21.41 9.34
CA VAL A 128 -28.77 20.45 9.89
C VAL A 128 -28.41 20.90 11.29
N GLU A 129 -28.54 20.00 12.26
CA GLU A 129 -28.25 20.28 13.65
C GLU A 129 -27.42 19.15 14.28
N THR A 130 -26.50 19.51 15.18
CA THR A 130 -25.70 18.53 15.94
C THR A 130 -25.77 18.78 17.43
N CYS A 131 -25.59 17.72 18.23
CA CYS A 131 -25.48 17.77 19.68
C CYS A 131 -24.31 16.88 20.13
N ALA A 132 -23.54 17.27 21.14
CA ALA A 132 -22.31 16.57 21.51
C ALA A 132 -22.45 15.54 22.65
N GLN A 133 -23.51 15.57 23.48
CA GLN A 133 -23.73 14.59 24.57
C GLN A 133 -25.09 14.72 25.27
N THR A 134 -25.53 15.96 25.55
CA THR A 134 -26.86 16.34 26.09
C THR A 134 -27.02 17.88 26.03
N GLY A 135 -26.34 18.52 25.08
CA GLY A 135 -26.31 19.98 24.91
C GLY A 135 -27.48 20.52 24.09
N ALA A 136 -27.51 21.83 23.90
CA ALA A 136 -28.41 22.46 22.93
C ALA A 136 -28.05 21.99 21.51
N TRP A 137 -29.07 21.81 20.68
CA TRP A 137 -28.87 21.58 19.24
C TRP A 137 -28.20 22.80 18.62
N MET A 138 -27.11 22.57 17.91
CA MET A 138 -26.37 23.61 17.22
C MET A 138 -26.57 23.48 15.71
N HIS A 139 -26.98 24.56 15.07
CA HIS A 139 -27.07 24.62 13.62
C HIS A 139 -25.70 24.44 12.96
N ARG A 140 -25.70 23.68 11.86
CA ARG A 140 -24.55 23.49 10.97
C ARG A 140 -24.89 24.00 9.58
N ALA A 141 -23.87 24.34 8.82
CA ALA A 141 -24.04 24.72 7.43
C ALA A 141 -24.46 23.48 6.62
N GLU A 142 -25.25 23.68 5.55
CA GLU A 142 -25.80 22.56 4.75
C GLU A 142 -24.69 21.80 4.00
N ASP A 143 -23.62 22.50 3.61
CA ASP A 143 -22.44 21.96 2.95
C ASP A 143 -21.58 21.06 3.85
N GLU A 144 -21.73 21.14 5.18
CA GLU A 144 -21.11 20.19 6.12
C GLU A 144 -21.85 18.85 6.19
N LEU A 145 -23.08 18.75 5.65
CA LEU A 145 -23.92 17.56 5.76
C LEU A 145 -23.25 16.27 5.24
N PRO A 146 -22.54 16.25 4.09
CA PRO A 146 -21.87 15.04 3.62
C PRO A 146 -20.86 14.48 4.63
N GLU A 147 -20.01 15.33 5.21
CA GLU A 147 -19.02 14.92 6.22
C GLU A 147 -19.69 14.45 7.52
N LEU A 148 -20.78 15.11 7.90
CA LEU A 148 -21.59 14.71 9.05
C LEU A 148 -22.30 13.37 8.82
N LEU A 149 -22.78 13.10 7.60
CA LEU A 149 -23.40 11.81 7.26
C LEU A 149 -22.38 10.66 7.31
N GLU A 150 -21.13 10.89 6.91
CA GLU A 150 -20.04 9.91 7.08
C GLU A 150 -19.76 9.62 8.56
N SER A 151 -19.90 10.63 9.43
CA SER A 151 -19.56 10.52 10.86
C SER A 151 -20.70 10.04 11.77
N TYR A 152 -21.96 10.31 11.41
CA TYR A 152 -23.14 10.05 12.25
C TYR A 152 -24.12 9.04 11.66
N ALA A 153 -24.08 8.81 10.34
CA ALA A 153 -24.98 7.91 9.64
C ALA A 153 -24.21 7.13 8.58
N THR A 154 -24.60 7.24 7.31
CA THR A 154 -23.91 6.64 6.19
C THR A 154 -24.00 7.54 4.96
N PRO A 155 -22.95 7.60 4.11
CA PRO A 155 -23.03 8.31 2.85
C PRO A 155 -24.06 7.68 1.87
N PRO A 156 -24.57 8.45 0.88
CA PRO A 156 -25.66 8.02 -0.01
C PRO A 156 -25.37 6.73 -0.78
N TRP A 157 -24.13 6.53 -1.23
CA TRP A 157 -23.72 5.36 -2.00
C TRP A 157 -23.64 4.08 -1.15
N LEU A 158 -23.52 4.22 0.17
CA LEU A 158 -23.43 3.11 1.12
C LEU A 158 -24.80 2.74 1.72
N ALA A 159 -25.74 3.68 1.72
CA ALA A 159 -27.09 3.47 2.24
C ALA A 159 -27.79 2.19 1.75
N PRO A 160 -27.72 1.78 0.46
CA PRO A 160 -28.40 0.56 -0.03
C PRO A 160 -27.96 -0.76 0.62
N PHE A 161 -26.81 -0.79 1.30
CA PHE A 161 -26.35 -1.98 2.04
C PHE A 161 -26.89 -2.03 3.48
N PHE A 162 -27.41 -0.92 3.99
CA PHE A 162 -27.96 -0.82 5.34
C PHE A 162 -29.47 -0.63 5.34
N PHE A 163 -30.01 0.10 4.36
CA PHE A 163 -31.42 0.46 4.25
C PHE A 163 -31.97 -0.10 2.94
N PHE A 164 -32.65 -1.24 2.96
CA PHE A 164 -33.08 -1.85 1.69
C PHE A 164 -34.36 -2.65 1.78
N ASP A 165 -34.96 -2.86 0.61
CA ASP A 165 -36.09 -3.75 0.40
C ASP A 165 -35.58 -5.14 0.02
N GLY A 166 -35.82 -6.12 0.90
CA GLY A 166 -35.30 -7.49 0.78
C GLY A 166 -35.80 -8.23 -0.46
N GLU A 167 -37.01 -7.94 -0.93
CA GLU A 167 -37.56 -8.56 -2.15
C GLU A 167 -36.93 -7.94 -3.41
N LYS A 168 -36.74 -6.63 -3.41
CA LYS A 168 -36.23 -5.91 -4.58
C LYS A 168 -34.71 -5.95 -4.72
N ILE A 169 -33.97 -5.96 -3.61
CA ILE A 169 -32.50 -6.11 -3.64
C ILE A 169 -32.10 -7.46 -4.24
N ALA A 170 -32.88 -8.52 -3.99
CA ALA A 170 -32.68 -9.82 -4.60
C ALA A 170 -32.90 -9.79 -6.12
N GLY A 171 -33.94 -9.06 -6.59
CA GLY A 171 -34.21 -8.89 -8.02
C GLY A 171 -33.13 -8.07 -8.75
N LEU A 172 -32.61 -7.02 -8.12
CA LEU A 172 -31.52 -6.19 -8.68
C LEU A 172 -30.22 -6.98 -8.82
N ALA A 173 -29.91 -7.81 -7.82
CA ALA A 173 -28.79 -8.73 -7.93
C ALA A 173 -29.02 -9.71 -9.08
N ASP A 174 -30.20 -10.35 -9.21
CA ASP A 174 -30.45 -11.32 -10.28
C ASP A 174 -30.29 -10.76 -11.71
N GLU A 175 -30.59 -9.48 -11.94
CA GLU A 175 -30.43 -8.81 -13.25
C GLU A 175 -28.96 -8.47 -13.57
N ASP A 176 -28.16 -8.01 -12.60
CA ASP A 176 -26.73 -7.69 -12.77
C ASP A 176 -25.91 -7.91 -11.48
N ARG A 177 -25.74 -9.18 -11.09
CA ARG A 177 -25.00 -9.57 -9.86
C ARG A 177 -23.60 -8.97 -9.84
N THR A 178 -22.92 -9.11 -10.97
CA THR A 178 -21.51 -8.77 -11.15
C THR A 178 -21.28 -7.26 -11.00
N GLY A 179 -22.06 -6.44 -11.72
CA GLY A 179 -21.92 -4.98 -11.66
C GLY A 179 -22.30 -4.41 -10.30
N TRP A 180 -23.33 -4.96 -9.66
CA TRP A 180 -23.76 -4.53 -8.33
C TRP A 180 -22.74 -4.87 -7.24
N VAL A 181 -22.20 -6.11 -7.24
CA VAL A 181 -21.12 -6.52 -6.33
C VAL A 181 -19.88 -5.64 -6.52
N LEU A 182 -19.48 -5.38 -7.77
CA LEU A 182 -18.31 -4.57 -8.09
C LEU A 182 -18.49 -3.11 -7.67
N SER A 183 -19.66 -2.53 -7.94
CA SER A 183 -19.99 -1.17 -7.52
C SER A 183 -20.03 -1.06 -6.00
N GLY A 184 -20.60 -2.06 -5.31
CA GLY A 184 -20.52 -2.18 -3.86
C GLY A 184 -19.06 -2.20 -3.41
N LEU A 185 -18.25 -3.15 -3.87
CA LEU A 185 -16.83 -3.26 -3.55
C LEU A 185 -16.06 -1.94 -3.75
N GLU A 186 -16.18 -1.29 -4.91
CA GLU A 186 -15.43 -0.07 -5.21
C GLU A 186 -15.81 1.10 -4.29
N ASN A 187 -17.12 1.23 -3.99
CA ASN A 187 -17.65 2.30 -3.14
C ASN A 187 -17.42 2.03 -1.65
N LEU A 188 -17.47 0.76 -1.22
CA LEU A 188 -17.41 0.33 0.19
C LEU A 188 -15.99 0.24 0.73
N LEU A 189 -15.03 -0.02 -0.15
CA LEU A 189 -13.65 -0.29 0.25
C LEU A 189 -12.75 0.95 0.21
N GLY A 190 -13.32 2.14 -0.03
CA GLY A 190 -12.57 3.39 -0.18
C GLY A 190 -11.70 3.45 -1.45
N VAL A 191 -11.80 2.43 -2.32
CA VAL A 191 -11.06 2.32 -3.57
C VAL A 191 -11.43 3.46 -4.51
N LYS A 192 -12.71 3.85 -4.54
CA LYS A 192 -13.17 5.01 -5.29
C LYS A 192 -12.51 6.31 -4.82
N LEU A 193 -12.42 6.56 -3.51
CA LEU A 193 -11.77 7.75 -2.96
C LEU A 193 -10.28 7.81 -3.34
N VAL A 194 -9.58 6.67 -3.28
CA VAL A 194 -8.17 6.57 -3.68
C VAL A 194 -8.01 6.78 -5.20
N LYS A 195 -8.94 6.29 -6.03
CA LYS A 195 -8.98 6.57 -7.48
C LYS A 195 -9.24 8.05 -7.78
N GLU A 196 -10.18 8.68 -7.08
CA GLU A 196 -10.47 10.12 -7.21
C GLU A 196 -9.27 10.97 -6.79
N LEU A 197 -8.61 10.62 -5.69
CA LEU A 197 -7.36 11.26 -5.26
C LEU A 197 -6.28 11.14 -6.33
N ARG A 198 -6.11 9.95 -6.92
CA ARG A 198 -5.18 9.75 -8.04
C ARG A 198 -5.49 10.71 -9.18
N GLU A 199 -6.75 10.80 -9.62
CA GLU A 199 -7.17 11.69 -10.71
C GLU A 199 -6.95 13.17 -10.38
N GLN A 200 -7.26 13.58 -9.15
CA GLN A 200 -6.99 14.95 -8.68
C GLN A 200 -5.50 15.27 -8.65
N LEU A 201 -4.66 14.33 -8.20
CA LEU A 201 -3.21 14.48 -8.21
C LEU A 201 -2.67 14.54 -9.64
N THR A 202 -3.19 13.74 -10.57
CA THR A 202 -2.83 13.83 -12.00
C THR A 202 -3.17 15.20 -12.58
N ALA A 203 -4.38 15.72 -12.32
CA ALA A 203 -4.77 17.05 -12.76
C ALA A 203 -3.93 18.16 -12.12
N TYR A 204 -3.53 17.99 -10.85
CA TYR A 204 -2.62 18.88 -10.15
C TYR A 204 -1.21 18.88 -10.77
N ILE A 205 -0.67 17.70 -11.11
CA ILE A 205 0.60 17.53 -11.82
C ILE A 205 0.56 18.26 -13.16
N ASP A 206 -0.45 18.02 -13.98
CA ASP A 206 -0.61 18.67 -15.30
C ASP A 206 -0.65 20.19 -15.21
N LYS A 207 -1.34 20.72 -14.19
CA LYS A 207 -1.40 22.16 -13.93
C LYS A 207 -0.01 22.71 -13.56
N LYS A 208 0.70 22.03 -12.66
CA LYS A 208 2.03 22.45 -12.19
C LYS A 208 3.12 22.35 -13.25
N LEU A 209 3.05 21.35 -14.12
CA LEU A 209 3.98 21.18 -15.24
C LEU A 209 3.81 22.25 -16.33
N ARG A 210 2.58 22.73 -16.58
CA ARG A 210 2.32 23.83 -17.53
C ARG A 210 2.87 25.18 -17.05
N GLU A 211 2.97 25.37 -15.74
CA GLU A 211 3.45 26.61 -15.11
C GLU A 211 4.99 26.76 -15.17
N ALA A 212 5.77 25.71 -15.54
CA ALA A 212 7.20 25.61 -15.26
C ALA A 212 8.19 25.58 -16.46
N GLY A 213 7.79 25.85 -17.70
CA GLY A 213 8.60 25.57 -18.91
C GLY A 213 10.01 26.21 -19.02
N GLY A 214 11.02 25.45 -19.52
CA GLY A 214 12.39 25.91 -19.81
C GLY A 214 13.32 24.89 -20.51
N VAL A 215 14.41 25.36 -21.15
CA VAL A 215 15.36 24.57 -22.02
C VAL A 215 16.37 23.71 -21.24
N ASP A 216 16.70 24.06 -19.98
CA ASP A 216 17.63 23.31 -19.13
C ASP A 216 17.07 21.93 -18.66
N GLU A 217 15.78 21.69 -18.90
CA GLU A 217 15.04 20.53 -18.42
C GLU A 217 15.12 19.31 -19.36
N GLN A 218 15.15 19.52 -20.68
CA GLN A 218 15.34 18.41 -21.63
C GLN A 218 16.64 17.65 -21.33
N ARG A 219 17.64 18.36 -20.82
CA ARG A 219 18.92 17.79 -20.42
C ARG A 219 18.82 16.93 -19.16
N ILE A 220 18.05 17.35 -18.15
CA ILE A 220 17.84 16.59 -16.91
C ILE A 220 16.95 15.36 -17.18
N GLU A 221 15.93 15.51 -18.02
CA GLU A 221 15.06 14.39 -18.41
C GLU A 221 15.82 13.36 -19.27
N GLN A 222 16.69 13.81 -20.17
CA GLN A 222 17.62 12.91 -20.87
C GLN A 222 18.55 12.18 -19.90
N MET A 223 19.08 12.86 -18.88
CA MET A 223 19.90 12.24 -17.83
C MET A 223 19.10 11.19 -17.02
N LYS A 224 17.86 11.48 -16.62
CA LYS A 224 16.98 10.53 -15.92
C LYS A 224 16.71 9.28 -16.77
N ASN A 225 16.30 9.47 -18.02
CA ASN A 225 16.04 8.36 -18.95
C ASN A 225 17.28 7.51 -19.23
N THR A 226 18.46 8.12 -19.22
CA THR A 226 19.74 7.39 -19.38
C THR A 226 20.03 6.55 -18.14
N LEU A 227 19.83 7.13 -16.94
CA LEU A 227 19.99 6.44 -15.67
C LEU A 227 19.03 5.25 -15.50
N GLU A 228 17.76 5.39 -15.91
CA GLU A 228 16.78 4.30 -15.90
C GLU A 228 17.13 3.18 -16.89
N LYS A 229 17.64 3.54 -18.08
CA LYS A 229 18.15 2.56 -19.04
C LYS A 229 19.35 1.80 -18.49
N ASP A 230 20.28 2.48 -17.83
CA ASP A 230 21.46 1.81 -17.27
C ASP A 230 21.12 0.96 -16.04
N LYS A 231 20.14 1.37 -15.20
CA LYS A 231 19.59 0.53 -14.12
C LYS A 231 18.85 -0.71 -14.64
N SER A 232 18.11 -0.61 -15.74
CA SER A 232 17.46 -1.78 -16.33
C SER A 232 18.48 -2.74 -16.95
N LYS A 233 19.56 -2.24 -17.57
CA LYS A 233 20.71 -3.06 -18.00
C LYS A 233 21.39 -3.75 -16.81
N GLU A 234 21.57 -3.07 -15.68
CA GLU A 234 22.12 -3.66 -14.45
C GLU A 234 21.28 -4.87 -14.00
N SER A 235 19.95 -4.73 -13.98
CA SER A 235 19.04 -5.82 -13.63
C SER A 235 19.15 -7.00 -14.60
N ALA A 236 19.11 -6.74 -15.91
CA ALA A 236 19.22 -7.77 -16.94
C ALA A 236 20.57 -8.51 -16.87
N LEU A 237 21.66 -7.78 -16.60
CA LEU A 237 23.00 -8.36 -16.46
C LEU A 237 23.09 -9.26 -15.21
N ARG A 238 22.46 -8.85 -14.09
CA ARG A 238 22.37 -9.70 -12.88
C ARG A 238 21.57 -10.98 -13.10
N GLU A 239 20.45 -10.90 -13.83
CA GLU A 239 19.65 -12.08 -14.18
C GLU A 239 20.45 -13.04 -15.07
N SER A 240 21.11 -12.51 -16.11
CA SER A 240 21.99 -13.32 -16.98
C SER A 240 23.13 -13.98 -16.21
N MET A 241 23.76 -13.26 -15.28
CA MET A 241 24.78 -13.84 -14.41
C MET A 241 24.24 -14.92 -13.47
N ALA A 242 23.00 -14.79 -12.98
CA ALA A 242 22.38 -15.82 -12.15
C ALA A 242 22.18 -17.12 -12.95
N GLU A 243 21.71 -17.01 -14.19
CA GLU A 243 21.56 -18.16 -15.10
C GLU A 243 22.91 -18.80 -15.44
N LEU A 244 23.93 -17.99 -15.75
CA LEU A 244 25.28 -18.48 -16.04
C LEU A 244 25.91 -19.16 -14.82
N ARG A 245 25.69 -18.64 -13.59
CA ARG A 245 26.16 -19.28 -12.35
C ARG A 245 25.52 -20.66 -12.14
N GLN A 246 24.24 -20.79 -12.46
CA GLN A 246 23.55 -22.09 -12.40
C GLN A 246 24.15 -23.07 -13.40
N ARG A 247 24.32 -22.66 -14.67
CA ARG A 247 24.93 -23.49 -15.71
C ARG A 247 26.37 -23.89 -15.36
N HIS A 248 27.15 -22.96 -14.83
CA HIS A 248 28.52 -23.21 -14.37
C HIS A 248 28.56 -24.20 -13.20
N GLY A 249 27.58 -24.13 -12.28
CA GLY A 249 27.37 -25.12 -11.22
C GLY A 249 27.07 -26.51 -11.77
N ASN A 250 26.14 -26.62 -12.73
CA ASN A 250 25.80 -27.90 -13.36
C ASN A 250 26.99 -28.52 -14.10
N ALA A 251 27.74 -27.73 -14.88
CA ALA A 251 28.94 -28.20 -15.58
C ALA A 251 30.01 -28.69 -14.60
N LYS A 252 30.15 -28.04 -13.45
CA LYS A 252 31.03 -28.48 -12.36
C LYS A 252 30.58 -29.83 -11.81
N ASP A 253 29.29 -29.99 -11.54
CA ASP A 253 28.74 -31.23 -11.00
C ASP A 253 28.88 -32.39 -12.00
N GLU A 254 28.70 -32.15 -13.30
CA GLU A 254 28.93 -33.15 -14.36
C GLU A 254 30.40 -33.55 -14.45
N ARG A 255 31.32 -32.58 -14.44
CA ARG A 255 32.76 -32.85 -14.36
C ARG A 255 33.10 -33.70 -13.14
N ASP A 256 32.56 -33.35 -11.97
CA ASP A 256 32.80 -34.08 -10.73
C ASP A 256 32.21 -35.50 -10.78
N ARG A 257 31.07 -35.70 -11.44
CA ARG A 257 30.48 -37.03 -11.70
C ARG A 257 31.40 -37.88 -12.58
N PHE A 258 31.84 -37.37 -13.72
CA PHE A 258 32.75 -38.10 -14.61
C PHE A 258 34.07 -38.42 -13.91
N SER A 259 34.62 -37.46 -13.14
CA SER A 259 35.81 -37.68 -12.33
C SER A 259 35.64 -38.81 -11.31
N ASN A 260 34.50 -38.86 -10.61
CA ASN A 260 34.18 -39.92 -9.66
C ASN A 260 33.95 -41.28 -10.34
N GLN A 261 33.33 -41.32 -11.52
CA GLN A 261 33.16 -42.56 -12.30
C GLN A 261 34.50 -43.11 -12.78
N LEU A 262 35.40 -42.22 -13.21
CA LEU A 262 36.77 -42.58 -13.61
C LEU A 262 37.57 -43.13 -12.42
N ALA A 263 37.39 -42.55 -11.22
CA ALA A 263 37.96 -43.08 -9.98
C ALA A 263 37.38 -44.44 -9.56
N GLY A 264 36.08 -44.69 -9.82
CA GLY A 264 35.42 -45.95 -9.51
C GLY A 264 35.84 -47.11 -10.41
N LEU A 265 36.02 -46.86 -11.71
CA LEU A 265 36.51 -47.88 -12.67
C LEU A 265 37.97 -48.29 -12.41
N ALA A 266 38.75 -47.41 -11.78
CA ALA A 266 40.13 -47.68 -11.39
C ALA A 266 40.27 -48.64 -10.18
N GLN A 267 39.19 -49.04 -9.49
CA GLN A 267 39.28 -49.92 -8.32
C GLN A 267 39.34 -51.44 -8.66
N GLY A 268 39.21 -51.84 -9.92
CA GLY A 268 39.18 -53.25 -10.34
C GLY A 268 40.47 -53.76 -11.00
N SER A 269 41.37 -54.33 -10.20
CA SER A 269 42.64 -55.05 -10.49
C SER A 269 43.86 -54.22 -10.94
N ASP A 270 45.01 -54.50 -10.31
CA ASP A 270 46.39 -54.00 -10.54
C ASP A 270 46.64 -52.48 -10.73
N ALA A 271 45.69 -51.64 -10.32
CA ALA A 271 45.73 -50.18 -10.47
C ALA A 271 46.40 -49.41 -9.30
N ARG A 272 47.24 -50.05 -8.49
CA ARG A 272 47.85 -49.38 -7.31
C ARG A 272 48.82 -48.26 -7.68
N THR A 273 49.35 -48.20 -8.89
CA THR A 273 50.27 -47.13 -9.32
C THR A 273 49.59 -46.00 -10.09
N VAL A 274 48.61 -46.29 -10.96
CA VAL A 274 48.00 -45.25 -11.83
C VAL A 274 47.08 -44.31 -11.06
N ALA A 275 46.22 -44.85 -10.17
CA ALA A 275 45.25 -44.04 -9.42
C ALA A 275 45.93 -43.16 -8.36
N GLU A 276 46.96 -43.67 -7.69
CA GLU A 276 47.75 -42.91 -6.71
C GLU A 276 48.54 -41.78 -7.38
N VAL A 277 49.12 -42.04 -8.56
CA VAL A 277 49.82 -41.02 -9.37
C VAL A 277 48.82 -39.99 -9.93
N ALA A 278 47.64 -40.41 -10.37
CA ALA A 278 46.57 -39.52 -10.83
C ALA A 278 46.04 -38.62 -9.70
N GLN A 279 45.83 -39.16 -8.49
CA GLN A 279 45.42 -38.37 -7.33
C GLN A 279 46.51 -37.38 -6.90
N SER A 280 47.77 -37.82 -6.92
CA SER A 280 48.92 -36.95 -6.61
C SER A 280 49.06 -35.83 -7.64
N ARG A 281 48.80 -36.11 -8.92
CA ARG A 281 48.76 -35.10 -9.98
C ARG A 281 47.65 -34.08 -9.75
N SER A 282 46.43 -34.52 -9.44
CA SER A 282 45.32 -33.62 -9.15
C SER A 282 45.64 -32.67 -7.97
N ARG A 283 46.31 -33.18 -6.93
CA ARG A 283 46.81 -32.35 -5.83
C ARG A 283 47.89 -31.36 -6.28
N ALA A 284 48.83 -31.79 -7.13
CA ALA A 284 49.85 -30.90 -7.69
C ALA A 284 49.25 -29.80 -8.58
N GLU A 285 48.26 -30.13 -9.42
CA GLU A 285 47.50 -29.17 -10.24
C GLU A 285 46.78 -28.13 -9.37
N ALA A 286 46.17 -28.56 -8.27
CA ALA A 286 45.54 -27.67 -7.30
C ALA A 286 46.56 -26.71 -6.63
N GLU A 287 47.75 -27.19 -6.27
CA GLU A 287 48.79 -26.35 -5.68
C GLU A 287 49.43 -25.39 -6.70
N VAL A 288 49.52 -25.78 -7.98
CA VAL A 288 49.88 -24.87 -9.10
C VAL A 288 48.85 -23.76 -9.21
N ALA A 289 47.55 -24.09 -9.24
CA ALA A 289 46.48 -23.10 -9.34
C ALA A 289 46.50 -22.11 -8.16
N LYS A 290 46.72 -22.62 -6.95
CA LYS A 290 46.83 -21.81 -5.72
C LYS A 290 48.07 -20.91 -5.72
N SER A 291 49.23 -21.43 -6.10
CA SER A 291 50.47 -20.65 -6.18
C SER A 291 50.40 -19.59 -7.27
N TRP A 292 49.77 -19.91 -8.41
CA TRP A 292 49.52 -18.97 -9.50
C TRP A 292 48.54 -17.87 -9.10
N LYS A 293 47.46 -18.22 -8.37
CA LYS A 293 46.52 -17.24 -7.82
C LYS A 293 47.24 -16.25 -6.89
N ARG A 294 48.09 -16.76 -5.98
CA ARG A 294 48.89 -15.90 -5.09
C ARG A 294 49.82 -14.96 -5.86
N LEU A 295 50.48 -15.42 -6.91
CA LEU A 295 51.27 -14.55 -7.79
C LEU A 295 50.39 -13.51 -8.47
N ARG A 296 49.24 -13.91 -9.01
CA ARG A 296 48.28 -13.01 -9.66
C ARG A 296 47.77 -11.93 -8.72
N ASP A 297 47.46 -12.27 -7.47
CA ASP A 297 47.00 -11.31 -6.46
C ASP A 297 48.10 -10.26 -6.17
N LEU A 298 49.37 -10.69 -6.12
CA LEU A 298 50.51 -9.78 -6.00
C LEU A 298 50.66 -8.89 -7.26
N TYR A 299 50.52 -9.47 -8.45
CA TYR A 299 50.59 -8.74 -9.73
C TYR A 299 49.44 -7.76 -9.94
N ALA A 300 48.23 -8.07 -9.48
CA ALA A 300 47.03 -7.26 -9.68
C ALA A 300 46.84 -6.18 -8.61
N GLY A 301 47.33 -6.42 -7.39
CA GLY A 301 47.15 -5.49 -6.28
C GLY A 301 48.38 -4.62 -6.01
N PRO A 302 49.31 -5.07 -5.16
CA PRO A 302 50.38 -4.22 -4.63
C PRO A 302 51.52 -3.93 -5.61
N LEU A 303 51.86 -4.87 -6.51
CA LEU A 303 53.04 -4.73 -7.36
C LEU A 303 52.96 -3.55 -8.34
N PRO A 304 51.84 -3.30 -9.05
CA PRO A 304 51.72 -2.14 -9.95
C PRO A 304 51.91 -0.80 -9.21
N LEU A 305 51.42 -0.71 -7.98
CA LEU A 305 51.59 0.49 -7.16
C LEU A 305 53.04 0.66 -6.73
N GLN A 306 53.74 -0.43 -6.40
CA GLN A 306 55.16 -0.41 -6.03
C GLN A 306 56.10 -0.09 -7.21
N LEU A 307 55.66 -0.33 -8.45
CA LEU A 307 56.40 0.04 -9.66
C LEU A 307 56.39 1.56 -9.94
N ILE A 308 55.51 2.31 -9.27
CA ILE A 308 55.53 3.77 -9.34
C ILE A 308 56.83 4.28 -8.71
N ARG A 309 57.47 5.25 -9.38
CA ARG A 309 58.70 5.88 -8.91
C ARG A 309 58.55 6.35 -7.47
N ARG A 310 59.50 5.97 -6.62
CA ARG A 310 59.46 6.26 -5.17
C ARG A 310 59.35 7.76 -4.91
N GLU A 311 60.00 8.58 -5.74
CA GLU A 311 59.98 10.04 -5.63
C GLU A 311 58.57 10.61 -5.81
N LEU A 312 57.76 10.04 -6.71
CA LEU A 312 56.37 10.47 -6.93
C LEU A 312 55.48 10.06 -5.75
N GLN A 313 55.71 8.88 -5.20
CA GLN A 313 54.96 8.41 -4.02
C GLN A 313 55.30 9.24 -2.78
N ASP A 314 56.57 9.54 -2.57
CA ASP A 314 57.03 10.38 -1.45
C ASP A 314 56.53 11.82 -1.62
N SER A 315 56.56 12.36 -2.83
CA SER A 315 55.99 13.67 -3.15
C SER A 315 54.49 13.74 -2.88
N LEU A 316 53.73 12.71 -3.29
CA LEU A 316 52.30 12.62 -3.02
C LEU A 316 52.01 12.58 -1.52
N ALA A 317 52.70 11.72 -0.77
CA ALA A 317 52.51 11.63 0.69
C ALA A 317 52.81 12.96 1.38
N ASN A 318 53.94 13.58 1.08
CA ASN A 318 54.28 14.91 1.61
C ASN A 318 53.22 15.96 1.22
N THR A 319 52.66 15.89 0.02
CA THR A 319 51.60 16.82 -0.41
C THR A 319 50.33 16.60 0.38
N LEU A 320 49.90 15.34 0.57
CA LEU A 320 48.70 15.00 1.34
C LEU A 320 48.81 15.42 2.80
N GLU A 321 49.95 15.16 3.45
CA GLU A 321 50.21 15.55 4.84
C GLU A 321 50.17 17.07 5.02
N ARG A 322 50.75 17.82 4.09
CA ARG A 322 50.75 19.29 4.11
C ARG A 322 49.38 19.89 3.80
N GLU A 323 48.60 19.26 2.92
CA GLU A 323 47.22 19.65 2.64
C GLU A 323 46.28 19.32 3.84
N ASP A 324 46.53 18.24 4.56
CA ASP A 324 45.81 17.92 5.80
C ASP A 324 46.14 18.89 6.92
N SER A 325 47.43 19.22 7.08
CA SER A 325 47.87 20.25 8.03
C SER A 325 47.21 21.61 7.75
N LEU A 326 47.02 21.96 6.47
CA LEU A 326 46.27 23.16 6.07
C LEU A 326 44.80 23.07 6.47
N SER A 327 44.13 21.95 6.17
CA SER A 327 42.72 21.77 6.52
C SER A 327 42.47 21.81 8.03
N GLU A 328 43.35 21.21 8.83
CA GLU A 328 43.28 21.24 10.29
C GLU A 328 43.46 22.67 10.83
N TRP A 329 44.40 23.44 10.26
CA TRP A 329 44.59 24.85 10.62
C TRP A 329 43.37 25.72 10.26
N GLU A 330 42.80 25.56 9.06
CA GLU A 330 41.59 26.28 8.63
C GLU A 330 40.39 25.96 9.51
N GLN A 331 40.22 24.68 9.87
CA GLN A 331 39.17 24.25 10.79
C GLN A 331 39.38 24.82 12.19
N SER A 332 40.61 24.87 12.69
CA SER A 332 40.94 25.49 13.98
C SER A 332 40.59 26.98 13.99
N LYS A 333 40.98 27.72 12.95
CA LYS A 333 40.62 29.14 12.76
C LYS A 333 39.09 29.33 12.76
N SER A 334 38.37 28.53 11.96
CA SER A 334 36.91 28.61 11.86
C SER A 334 36.21 28.29 13.19
N ARG A 335 36.69 27.30 13.94
CA ARG A 335 36.14 26.95 15.27
C ARG A 335 36.34 28.04 16.31
N MET A 336 37.39 28.86 16.21
CA MET A 336 37.65 29.95 17.15
C MET A 336 36.89 31.24 16.78
N GLN A 337 36.33 31.34 15.58
CA GLN A 337 35.59 32.53 15.10
C GLN A 337 34.40 32.93 16.01
N PRO A 338 33.56 32.01 16.52
CA PRO A 338 32.49 32.39 17.44
C PRO A 338 33.00 32.90 18.80
N ASN A 339 34.14 32.37 19.26
CA ASN A 339 34.79 32.83 20.49
C ASN A 339 35.36 34.23 20.33
N TRP A 340 35.92 34.54 19.15
CA TRP A 340 36.33 35.89 18.78
C TRP A 340 35.16 36.88 18.82
N GLU A 341 34.04 36.55 18.18
CA GLU A 341 32.85 37.40 18.17
C GLU A 341 32.36 37.67 19.60
N LYS A 342 32.33 36.64 20.44
CA LYS A 342 31.98 36.78 21.86
C LYS A 342 32.96 37.68 22.62
N PHE A 343 34.27 37.50 22.42
CA PHE A 343 35.31 38.31 23.04
C PHE A 343 35.21 39.78 22.60
N ARG A 344 35.14 40.02 21.29
CA ARG A 344 35.01 41.35 20.67
C ARG A 344 33.77 42.08 21.19
N ASN A 345 32.62 41.41 21.22
CA ASN A 345 31.39 42.00 21.74
C ASN A 345 31.49 42.33 23.24
N THR A 346 32.10 41.45 24.04
CA THR A 346 32.31 41.69 25.48
C THR A 346 33.27 42.86 25.71
N PHE A 347 34.35 42.95 24.93
CA PHE A 347 35.34 44.02 25.01
C PHE A 347 34.71 45.40 24.77
N PHE A 348 33.92 45.54 23.69
CA PHE A 348 33.23 46.80 23.39
C PHE A 348 32.04 47.10 24.28
N SER A 349 31.49 46.11 24.98
CA SER A 349 30.42 46.30 25.96
C SER A 349 30.95 46.78 27.33
N SER A 350 32.26 46.78 27.55
CA SER A 350 32.87 47.27 28.79
C SER A 350 32.65 48.78 28.94
N PRO A 351 32.14 49.27 30.08
CA PRO A 351 31.91 50.71 30.31
C PRO A 351 33.16 51.57 30.12
N TRP A 352 34.34 51.01 30.46
CA TRP A 352 35.63 51.66 30.32
C TRP A 352 36.05 51.87 28.86
N ILE A 353 35.70 50.90 27.99
CA ILE A 353 35.99 50.97 26.54
C ILE A 353 34.92 51.80 25.83
N GLY A 354 33.66 51.66 26.22
CA GLY A 354 32.54 52.47 25.71
C GLY A 354 32.82 53.97 25.86
N GLY A 355 33.42 54.38 26.98
CA GLY A 355 33.85 55.76 27.22
C GLY A 355 34.90 56.27 26.22
N LEU A 356 35.85 55.42 25.79
CA LEU A 356 36.88 55.74 24.80
C LEU A 356 36.32 55.77 23.37
N CYS A 357 35.27 55.00 23.09
CA CYS A 357 34.63 54.94 21.77
C CYS A 357 33.80 56.18 21.40
N HIS A 358 33.63 57.16 22.30
CA HIS A 358 32.98 58.44 21.99
C HIS A 358 33.83 59.39 21.14
N LEU A 359 35.14 59.14 21.04
CA LEU A 359 36.02 59.88 20.14
C LEU A 359 35.79 59.45 18.68
N PRO A 360 35.68 60.39 17.72
CA PRO A 360 35.48 60.05 16.31
C PRO A 360 36.57 59.11 15.78
N GLY A 361 36.18 57.96 15.24
CA GLY A 361 37.11 56.96 14.66
C GLY A 361 37.89 56.10 15.67
N ALA A 362 37.74 56.32 16.98
CA ALA A 362 38.45 55.54 18.00
C ALA A 362 37.94 54.10 18.10
N ARG A 363 36.63 53.87 17.94
CA ARG A 363 36.05 52.53 17.90
C ARG A 363 36.60 51.72 16.73
N ASP A 364 36.62 52.30 15.54
CA ASP A 364 37.11 51.63 14.34
C ASP A 364 38.61 51.35 14.42
N SER A 365 39.38 52.27 15.00
CA SER A 365 40.82 52.07 15.23
C SER A 365 41.07 50.93 16.22
N LEU A 366 40.35 50.88 17.35
CA LEU A 366 40.45 49.80 18.33
C LEU A 366 40.00 48.45 17.76
N ASP A 367 38.90 48.44 17.00
CA ASP A 367 38.37 47.24 16.37
C ASP A 367 39.34 46.68 15.34
N LYS A 368 39.97 47.57 14.57
CA LYS A 368 41.03 47.22 13.63
C LYS A 368 42.26 46.64 14.35
N THR A 369 42.76 47.29 15.41
CA THR A 369 43.90 46.77 16.17
C THR A 369 43.60 45.42 16.85
N LEU A 370 42.40 45.25 17.38
CA LEU A 370 41.97 43.98 17.96
C LEU A 370 41.88 42.89 16.89
N SER A 371 41.34 43.21 15.70
CA SER A 371 41.24 42.28 14.58
C SER A 371 42.64 41.90 14.07
N GLU A 372 43.56 42.85 13.95
CA GLU A 372 44.97 42.61 13.60
C GLU A 372 45.67 41.72 14.64
N ALA A 373 45.45 41.96 15.94
CA ALA A 373 45.98 41.13 17.01
C ALA A 373 45.41 39.70 16.98
N TRP A 374 44.11 39.55 16.70
CA TRP A 374 43.47 38.24 16.54
C TRP A 374 44.00 37.50 15.32
N GLU A 375 44.13 38.17 14.18
CA GLU A 375 44.69 37.60 12.97
C GLU A 375 46.16 37.18 13.16
N SER A 376 46.93 37.89 13.98
CA SER A 376 48.32 37.52 14.30
C SER A 376 48.46 36.17 15.01
N LEU A 377 47.39 35.66 15.66
CA LEU A 377 47.39 34.33 16.26
C LEU A 377 47.35 33.22 15.20
N HIS A 378 46.85 33.54 14.01
CA HIS A 378 46.68 32.59 12.92
C HIS A 378 47.69 32.80 11.78
N TYR A 379 48.29 33.99 11.67
CA TYR A 379 49.26 34.35 10.64
C TYR A 379 50.64 34.69 11.21
N PRO A 380 51.74 34.24 10.59
CA PRO A 380 51.79 33.44 9.37
C PRO A 380 51.35 31.99 9.59
N ARG A 381 50.81 31.38 8.54
CA ARG A 381 50.44 29.95 8.55
C ARG A 381 51.64 29.08 8.95
N PRO A 382 51.41 27.93 9.63
CA PRO A 382 52.47 26.97 9.91
C PRO A 382 53.25 26.58 8.65
N GLU A 383 54.58 26.41 8.77
CA GLU A 383 55.47 26.13 7.64
C GLU A 383 55.16 24.79 6.93
N ASN A 384 54.53 23.86 7.64
CA ASN A 384 54.11 22.56 7.13
C ASN A 384 52.76 22.58 6.40
N CYS A 385 52.06 23.72 6.32
CA CYS A 385 50.86 23.82 5.49
C CYS A 385 51.24 23.81 3.99
N SER A 386 50.35 23.26 3.17
CA SER A 386 50.48 23.38 1.72
C SER A 386 50.14 24.80 1.26
N ASP A 387 50.84 25.28 0.23
CA ASP A 387 50.55 26.57 -0.40
C ASP A 387 49.35 26.47 -1.36
N THR A 388 49.13 25.29 -1.93
CA THR A 388 48.09 25.01 -2.91
C THR A 388 47.43 23.66 -2.61
N VAL A 389 46.11 23.58 -2.74
CA VAL A 389 45.36 22.33 -2.54
C VAL A 389 45.11 21.70 -3.90
N TRP A 390 45.84 20.63 -4.21
CA TRP A 390 45.70 19.86 -5.43
C TRP A 390 44.61 18.79 -5.28
N HIS A 391 44.45 18.24 -4.07
CA HIS A 391 43.53 17.14 -3.79
C HIS A 391 42.31 17.62 -2.99
N SER A 392 41.63 18.65 -3.51
CA SER A 392 40.41 19.20 -2.90
C SER A 392 39.22 18.24 -2.91
N TYR A 393 39.27 17.22 -3.75
CA TYR A 393 38.27 16.15 -3.84
C TYR A 393 38.43 15.08 -2.76
N LEU A 394 39.54 15.07 -2.01
CA LEU A 394 39.78 14.12 -0.93
C LEU A 394 39.56 14.77 0.43
N GLN A 395 38.76 14.11 1.28
CA GLN A 395 38.62 14.47 2.69
C GLN A 395 39.81 13.96 3.52
N SER A 396 40.06 14.56 4.70
CA SER A 396 41.21 14.19 5.54
C SER A 396 41.25 12.71 5.96
N ASN A 397 40.09 12.06 6.14
CA ASN A 397 40.03 10.62 6.39
C ASN A 397 40.40 9.78 5.16
N GLU A 398 40.11 10.25 3.94
CA GLU A 398 40.44 9.59 2.69
C GLU A 398 41.92 9.73 2.35
N ARG A 399 42.51 10.89 2.65
CA ARG A 399 43.95 11.14 2.52
C ARG A 399 44.76 10.20 3.42
N ARG A 400 44.38 10.09 4.71
CA ARG A 400 44.95 9.10 5.64
C ARG A 400 44.77 7.65 5.17
N LYS A 401 43.61 7.32 4.59
CA LYS A 401 43.38 5.97 4.01
C LYS A 401 44.32 5.67 2.85
N LEU A 402 44.64 6.65 2.01
CA LEU A 402 45.59 6.47 0.90
C LEU A 402 47.01 6.23 1.42
N GLU A 403 47.43 6.95 2.46
CA GLU A 403 48.71 6.70 3.14
C GLU A 403 48.76 5.31 3.77
N ASP A 404 47.70 4.89 4.44
CA ASP A 404 47.57 3.53 4.99
C ASP A 404 47.60 2.46 3.90
N MET A 405 46.90 2.68 2.78
CA MET A 405 46.92 1.77 1.64
C MET A 405 48.31 1.66 1.05
N ARG A 406 49.06 2.77 0.97
CA ARG A 406 50.46 2.78 0.54
C ARG A 406 51.34 1.95 1.47
N ALA A 407 51.21 2.13 2.78
CA ALA A 407 51.97 1.37 3.78
C ALA A 407 51.68 -0.14 3.67
N LYS A 408 50.41 -0.51 3.46
CA LYS A 408 49.97 -1.91 3.34
C LYS A 408 50.31 -2.56 1.98
N SER A 409 50.54 -1.76 0.94
CA SER A 409 50.83 -2.26 -0.41
C SER A 409 52.32 -2.53 -0.66
N GLN A 410 53.17 -2.42 0.35
CA GLN A 410 54.59 -2.76 0.21
C GLN A 410 54.79 -4.27 0.16
N VAL A 411 55.28 -4.77 -0.98
CA VAL A 411 55.67 -6.18 -1.13
C VAL A 411 57.19 -6.29 -1.08
N SER A 412 57.69 -7.17 -0.22
CA SER A 412 59.12 -7.44 -0.15
C SER A 412 59.58 -8.30 -1.33
N SER A 413 60.81 -8.10 -1.78
CA SER A 413 61.43 -8.96 -2.78
C SER A 413 61.49 -10.43 -2.34
N ALA A 414 61.56 -10.68 -1.02
CA ALA A 414 61.53 -12.02 -0.44
C ALA A 414 60.17 -12.71 -0.64
N GLN A 415 59.06 -12.00 -0.40
CA GLN A 415 57.71 -12.53 -0.60
C GLN A 415 57.43 -12.88 -2.07
N LEU A 416 57.91 -12.06 -3.02
CA LEU A 416 57.78 -12.33 -4.45
C LEU A 416 58.60 -13.56 -4.86
N ARG A 417 59.86 -13.66 -4.41
CA ARG A 417 60.71 -14.83 -4.67
C ARG A 417 60.09 -16.10 -4.11
N GLN A 418 59.60 -16.07 -2.87
CA GLN A 418 58.95 -17.22 -2.25
C GLN A 418 57.70 -17.66 -3.03
N ALA A 419 56.86 -16.72 -3.48
CA ALA A 419 55.69 -17.06 -4.29
C ALA A 419 56.06 -17.62 -5.67
N LEU A 420 57.13 -17.11 -6.29
CA LEU A 420 57.63 -17.59 -7.57
C LEU A 420 58.25 -18.98 -7.46
N GLU A 421 59.07 -19.21 -6.44
CA GLU A 421 59.68 -20.51 -6.15
C GLU A 421 58.62 -21.57 -5.86
N ALA A 422 57.60 -21.24 -5.05
CA ALA A 422 56.48 -22.15 -4.79
C ALA A 422 55.74 -22.53 -6.08
N PHE A 423 55.51 -21.56 -6.98
CA PHE A 423 54.88 -21.84 -8.27
C PHE A 423 55.76 -22.70 -9.18
N GLN A 424 57.06 -22.40 -9.28
CA GLN A 424 58.00 -23.18 -10.08
C GLN A 424 58.10 -24.62 -9.57
N HIS A 425 58.16 -24.80 -8.25
CA HIS A 425 58.22 -26.11 -7.62
C HIS A 425 56.94 -26.92 -7.87
N ALA A 426 55.77 -26.32 -7.67
CA ALA A 426 54.49 -26.97 -7.92
C ALA A 426 54.36 -27.40 -9.40
N LYS A 427 54.82 -26.55 -10.33
CA LYS A 427 54.78 -26.83 -11.76
C LYS A 427 55.75 -27.95 -12.18
N ALA A 428 56.93 -28.00 -11.57
CA ALA A 428 57.88 -29.09 -11.81
C ALA A 428 57.34 -30.44 -11.32
N GLU A 429 56.67 -30.44 -10.16
CA GLU A 429 56.07 -31.65 -9.58
C GLU A 429 54.88 -32.16 -10.42
N GLU A 430 54.00 -31.26 -10.89
CA GLU A 430 52.93 -31.61 -11.83
C GLU A 430 53.49 -32.23 -13.12
N TRP A 431 54.53 -31.62 -13.69
CA TRP A 431 55.16 -32.13 -14.90
C TRP A 431 55.78 -33.51 -14.69
N ARG A 432 56.44 -33.76 -13.55
CA ARG A 432 57.01 -35.08 -13.21
C ARG A 432 55.92 -36.15 -13.13
N LEU A 433 54.85 -35.88 -12.37
CA LEU A 433 53.72 -36.80 -12.19
C LEU A 433 52.98 -37.07 -13.51
N ARG A 434 52.94 -36.06 -14.41
CA ARG A 434 52.40 -36.22 -15.75
C ARG A 434 53.21 -37.18 -16.62
N GLN A 435 54.54 -37.14 -16.56
CA GLN A 435 55.38 -38.09 -17.29
C GLN A 435 55.25 -39.51 -16.74
N GLU A 436 55.15 -39.64 -15.42
CA GLU A 436 54.96 -40.93 -14.73
C GLU A 436 53.63 -41.60 -15.11
N LEU A 437 52.55 -40.81 -15.23
CA LEU A 437 51.25 -41.30 -15.68
C LEU A 437 51.27 -41.82 -17.13
N ILE A 438 51.91 -41.09 -18.05
CA ILE A 438 52.02 -41.47 -19.46
C ILE A 438 52.78 -42.81 -19.62
N ALA A 439 53.81 -43.03 -18.80
CA ALA A 439 54.58 -44.28 -18.82
C ALA A 439 53.75 -45.49 -18.31
N LEU A 440 52.81 -45.26 -17.41
CA LEU A 440 51.96 -46.31 -16.83
C LEU A 440 50.74 -46.65 -17.69
N GLU A 441 50.25 -45.72 -18.53
CA GLU A 441 49.09 -45.93 -19.40
C GLU A 441 49.37 -46.86 -20.61
N GLY A 442 50.63 -47.25 -20.87
CA GLY A 442 51.03 -48.10 -22.01
C GLY A 442 50.79 -49.61 -21.86
N VAL A 443 50.19 -50.09 -20.76
CA VAL A 443 50.05 -51.53 -20.46
C VAL A 443 48.64 -51.84 -19.93
N GLY A 444 47.64 -52.06 -20.79
CA GLY A 444 46.31 -52.50 -20.36
C GLY A 444 45.32 -52.71 -21.51
N GLY A 445 44.61 -53.86 -21.52
CA GLY A 445 43.84 -54.40 -22.65
C GLY A 445 42.60 -53.61 -23.15
N ASP A 446 42.27 -53.87 -24.42
CA ASP A 446 41.49 -53.04 -25.36
C ASP A 446 40.08 -52.60 -24.93
N ASP A 447 39.33 -53.38 -24.14
CA ASP A 447 37.91 -53.08 -23.86
C ASP A 447 37.69 -52.07 -22.71
N LYS A 448 38.55 -52.10 -21.68
CA LYS A 448 38.50 -51.10 -20.59
C LYS A 448 39.17 -49.79 -20.99
N ALA A 449 40.16 -49.86 -21.88
CA ALA A 449 40.83 -48.70 -22.44
C ALA A 449 39.85 -47.80 -23.21
N GLN A 450 38.96 -48.37 -24.03
CA GLN A 450 37.93 -47.61 -24.75
C GLN A 450 36.93 -46.91 -23.84
N GLN A 451 36.45 -47.56 -22.77
CA GLN A 451 35.55 -46.93 -21.79
C GLN A 451 36.22 -45.79 -21.03
N ILE A 452 37.48 -45.95 -20.64
CA ILE A 452 38.26 -44.89 -19.99
C ILE A 452 38.50 -43.72 -20.96
N GLU A 453 38.77 -44.01 -22.23
CA GLU A 453 39.01 -43.00 -23.26
C GLU A 453 37.75 -42.18 -23.55
N THR A 454 36.58 -42.82 -23.58
CA THR A 454 35.29 -42.14 -23.76
C THR A 454 34.97 -41.23 -22.57
N LEU A 455 35.12 -41.72 -21.33
CA LEU A 455 34.92 -40.91 -20.13
C LEU A 455 35.94 -39.76 -20.01
N LYS A 456 37.18 -39.95 -20.48
CA LYS A 456 38.18 -38.87 -20.56
C LYS A 456 37.75 -37.78 -21.55
N LEU A 457 37.15 -38.16 -22.68
CA LEU A 457 36.64 -37.22 -23.67
C LEU A 457 35.47 -36.41 -23.09
N GLU A 458 34.47 -37.09 -22.50
CA GLU A 458 33.31 -36.46 -21.87
C GLU A 458 33.69 -35.54 -20.70
N MET A 459 34.66 -35.97 -19.86
CA MET A 459 35.20 -35.15 -18.78
C MET A 459 35.90 -33.89 -19.32
N LYS A 460 36.62 -34.00 -20.44
CA LYS A 460 37.29 -32.86 -21.07
C LYS A 460 36.26 -31.88 -21.64
N GLU A 461 35.21 -32.37 -22.29
CA GLU A 461 34.12 -31.53 -22.79
C GLU A 461 33.41 -30.78 -21.66
N ALA A 462 33.10 -31.46 -20.55
CA ALA A 462 32.51 -30.83 -19.37
C ALA A 462 33.45 -29.78 -18.73
N GLN A 463 34.77 -30.05 -18.72
CA GLN A 463 35.77 -29.10 -18.23
C GLN A 463 35.90 -27.87 -19.15
N ASP A 464 35.90 -28.05 -20.47
CA ASP A 464 35.95 -26.95 -21.44
C ASP A 464 34.69 -26.06 -21.32
N GLN A 465 33.52 -26.66 -21.11
CA GLN A 465 32.27 -25.93 -20.83
C GLN A 465 32.32 -25.16 -19.51
N TYR A 466 32.83 -25.77 -18.44
CA TYR A 466 33.01 -25.13 -17.14
C TYR A 466 33.92 -23.89 -17.26
N ASP A 467 35.08 -24.04 -17.93
CA ASP A 467 36.04 -22.96 -18.09
C ASP A 467 35.48 -21.82 -18.97
N GLU A 468 34.72 -22.15 -20.03
CA GLU A 468 34.09 -21.14 -20.88
C GLU A 468 32.99 -20.36 -20.14
N LEU A 469 32.10 -21.03 -19.42
CA LEU A 469 31.09 -20.39 -18.59
C LEU A 469 31.72 -19.53 -17.48
N GLY A 470 32.85 -19.98 -16.93
CA GLY A 470 33.63 -19.22 -15.94
C GLY A 470 34.24 -17.93 -16.52
N ARG A 471 34.70 -17.96 -17.78
CA ARG A 471 35.15 -16.74 -18.49
C ARG A 471 34.00 -15.77 -18.71
N GLN A 472 32.84 -16.25 -19.18
CA GLN A 472 31.66 -15.42 -19.42
C GLN A 472 31.17 -14.75 -18.13
N LEU A 473 31.16 -15.48 -17.01
CA LEU A 473 30.84 -14.93 -15.70
C LEU A 473 31.78 -13.80 -15.28
N ASN A 474 33.09 -14.00 -15.43
CA ASN A 474 34.07 -12.95 -15.12
C ASN A 474 33.89 -11.72 -16.02
N THR A 475 33.58 -11.90 -17.30
CA THR A 475 33.31 -10.78 -18.22
C THR A 475 32.11 -9.97 -17.75
N HIS A 476 30.98 -10.62 -17.45
CA HIS A 476 29.80 -9.92 -16.94
C HIS A 476 29.99 -9.33 -15.54
N GLU A 477 30.80 -9.94 -14.67
CA GLU A 477 31.17 -9.34 -13.37
C GLU A 477 31.94 -8.02 -13.54
N ASN A 478 32.88 -7.98 -14.49
CA ASN A 478 33.62 -6.76 -14.81
C ASN A 478 32.72 -5.69 -15.44
N GLU A 479 31.83 -6.07 -16.36
CA GLU A 479 30.83 -5.18 -16.96
C GLU A 479 29.89 -4.60 -15.91
N LEU A 480 29.40 -5.43 -14.97
CA LEU A 480 28.54 -4.99 -13.87
C LEU A 480 29.28 -4.00 -12.96
N THR A 481 30.54 -4.27 -12.64
CA THR A 481 31.35 -3.39 -11.79
C THR A 481 31.56 -2.03 -12.46
N ALA A 482 31.85 -2.01 -13.77
CA ALA A 482 31.98 -0.78 -14.54
C ALA A 482 30.65 0.00 -14.61
N LEU A 483 29.55 -0.70 -14.89
CA LEU A 483 28.21 -0.11 -14.98
C LEU A 483 27.76 0.49 -13.64
N LEU A 484 28.05 -0.18 -12.51
CA LEU A 484 27.74 0.35 -11.18
C LEU A 484 28.52 1.63 -10.86
N ALA A 485 29.78 1.71 -11.28
CA ALA A 485 30.58 2.93 -11.13
C ALA A 485 30.02 4.08 -12.00
N GLU A 486 29.58 3.77 -13.22
CA GLU A 486 28.95 4.73 -14.13
C GLU A 486 27.61 5.23 -13.59
N ILE A 487 26.72 4.34 -13.15
CA ILE A 487 25.43 4.67 -12.52
C ILE A 487 25.66 5.58 -11.32
N LYS A 488 26.61 5.26 -10.43
CA LYS A 488 26.92 6.08 -9.26
C LYS A 488 27.35 7.50 -9.64
N ASN A 489 28.19 7.64 -10.67
CA ASN A 489 28.62 8.94 -11.17
C ASN A 489 27.45 9.71 -11.78
N GLN A 490 26.67 9.08 -12.67
CA GLN A 490 25.49 9.68 -13.30
C GLN A 490 24.45 10.14 -12.27
N ASP A 491 24.18 9.33 -11.24
CA ASP A 491 23.23 9.64 -10.16
C ASP A 491 23.68 10.86 -9.34
N SER A 492 24.99 10.97 -9.05
CA SER A 492 25.55 12.14 -8.35
C SER A 492 25.45 13.44 -9.16
N VAL A 493 25.65 13.35 -10.48
CA VAL A 493 25.53 14.49 -11.40
C VAL A 493 24.06 14.89 -11.56
N TYR A 494 23.17 13.91 -11.74
CA TYR A 494 21.73 14.11 -11.80
C TYR A 494 21.20 14.81 -10.55
N GLU A 495 21.55 14.34 -9.35
CA GLU A 495 21.10 14.96 -8.09
C GLU A 495 21.63 16.41 -7.93
N ARG A 496 22.84 16.69 -8.40
CA ARG A 496 23.41 18.04 -8.36
C ARG A 496 22.67 19.01 -9.30
N GLU A 497 22.42 18.59 -10.54
CA GLU A 497 21.70 19.41 -11.53
C GLU A 497 20.22 19.55 -11.17
N ARG A 498 19.59 18.48 -10.65
CA ARG A 498 18.22 18.50 -10.11
C ARG A 498 18.07 19.47 -8.95
N LYS A 499 19.01 19.52 -8.00
CA LYS A 499 18.97 20.48 -6.89
C LYS A 499 19.12 21.93 -7.34
N LYS A 500 19.92 22.20 -8.37
CA LYS A 500 20.03 23.53 -8.98
C LYS A 500 18.72 23.95 -9.67
N LEU A 501 18.06 23.02 -10.36
CA LEU A 501 16.77 23.28 -11.00
C LEU A 501 15.62 23.44 -9.99
N ALA A 502 15.61 22.64 -8.91
CA ALA A 502 14.61 22.69 -7.84
C ALA A 502 14.63 24.02 -7.07
N ALA A 503 15.81 24.64 -6.94
CA ALA A 503 15.92 26.01 -6.41
C ALA A 503 15.30 27.08 -7.35
N GLY A 504 15.04 26.74 -8.62
CA GLY A 504 14.47 27.64 -9.63
C GLY A 504 12.96 27.50 -9.86
N HIS A 505 12.32 26.35 -9.56
CA HIS A 505 10.89 26.10 -9.82
C HIS A 505 10.23 25.19 -8.77
N PRO A 506 9.69 25.74 -7.66
CA PRO A 506 9.01 24.97 -6.60
C PRO A 506 7.76 24.20 -7.09
N GLU A 507 7.15 24.63 -8.21
CA GLU A 507 5.99 23.98 -8.82
C GLU A 507 6.28 22.55 -9.30
N ARG A 508 7.49 22.28 -9.83
CA ARG A 508 7.88 20.92 -10.24
C ARG A 508 8.30 20.01 -9.10
N GLN A 509 8.80 20.56 -8.00
CA GLN A 509 9.02 19.76 -6.79
C GLN A 509 7.68 19.24 -6.27
N ALA A 510 6.67 20.12 -6.19
CA ALA A 510 5.32 19.72 -5.80
C ALA A 510 4.70 18.73 -6.81
N ALA A 511 4.95 18.88 -8.11
CA ALA A 511 4.51 17.91 -9.12
C ALA A 511 5.21 16.55 -8.96
N GLY A 512 6.54 16.53 -8.75
CA GLY A 512 7.30 15.28 -8.56
C GLY A 512 7.00 14.57 -7.23
N GLU A 513 6.64 15.32 -6.17
CA GLU A 513 6.10 14.73 -4.94
C GLU A 513 4.72 14.12 -5.18
N ALA A 514 3.85 14.81 -5.92
CA ALA A 514 2.55 14.28 -6.32
C ALA A 514 2.67 13.03 -7.22
N GLU A 515 3.63 12.99 -8.16
CA GLU A 515 3.91 11.81 -9.01
C GLU A 515 4.28 10.58 -8.17
N LYS A 516 5.15 10.72 -7.17
CA LYS A 516 5.50 9.61 -6.27
C LYS A 516 4.29 9.09 -5.51
N VAL A 517 3.37 9.97 -5.12
CA VAL A 517 2.12 9.58 -4.46
C VAL A 517 1.21 8.84 -5.46
N VAL A 518 1.14 9.28 -6.71
CA VAL A 518 0.38 8.58 -7.77
C VAL A 518 0.98 7.19 -8.03
N GLU A 519 2.30 7.06 -8.18
CA GLU A 519 2.97 5.76 -8.35
C GLU A 519 2.73 4.82 -7.16
N MET A 520 2.80 5.37 -5.94
CA MET A 520 2.45 4.63 -4.73
C MET A 520 1.00 4.15 -4.77
N ILE A 521 0.05 5.04 -5.13
CA ILE A 521 -1.37 4.71 -5.25
C ILE A 521 -1.59 3.61 -6.31
N ASP A 522 -0.96 3.71 -7.47
CA ASP A 522 -1.10 2.73 -8.56
C ASP A 522 -0.53 1.35 -8.19
N SER A 523 0.51 1.30 -7.37
CA SER A 523 1.03 0.03 -6.82
C SER A 523 0.16 -0.53 -5.68
N LEU A 524 -0.43 0.34 -4.86
CA LEU A 524 -1.20 -0.03 -3.68
C LEU A 524 -2.64 -0.45 -4.03
N LEU A 525 -3.26 0.15 -5.04
CA LEU A 525 -4.64 -0.12 -5.44
C LEU A 525 -4.89 -1.61 -5.77
N PRO A 526 -4.08 -2.28 -6.60
CA PRO A 526 -4.28 -3.71 -6.89
C PRO A 526 -4.11 -4.60 -5.65
N ALA A 527 -3.17 -4.27 -4.76
CA ALA A 527 -2.92 -5.02 -3.53
C ALA A 527 -4.06 -4.84 -2.52
N LEU A 528 -4.53 -3.60 -2.32
CA LEU A 528 -5.66 -3.27 -1.45
C LEU A 528 -6.93 -3.95 -1.95
N PHE A 529 -7.19 -3.90 -3.26
CA PHE A 529 -8.36 -4.53 -3.86
C PHE A 529 -8.37 -6.05 -3.63
N ASN A 530 -7.24 -6.72 -3.83
CA ASN A 530 -7.11 -8.15 -3.55
C ASN A 530 -7.34 -8.49 -2.07
N LEU A 531 -6.72 -7.74 -1.16
CA LEU A 531 -6.86 -7.98 0.28
C LEU A 531 -8.31 -7.83 0.73
N LYS A 532 -9.01 -6.82 0.19
CA LYS A 532 -10.41 -6.57 0.54
C LYS A 532 -11.36 -7.56 -0.12
N LEU A 533 -11.09 -8.00 -1.34
CA LEU A 533 -11.81 -9.11 -1.97
C LEU A 533 -11.71 -10.37 -1.13
N GLN A 534 -10.51 -10.71 -0.66
CA GLN A 534 -10.32 -11.87 0.19
C GLN A 534 -11.12 -11.74 1.50
N ALA A 535 -11.05 -10.59 2.17
CA ALA A 535 -11.83 -10.34 3.39
C ALA A 535 -13.36 -10.45 3.13
N LEU A 536 -13.82 -9.98 1.97
CA LEU A 536 -15.23 -10.13 1.58
C LEU A 536 -15.58 -11.60 1.35
N SER A 537 -14.79 -12.34 0.57
CA SER A 537 -15.01 -13.76 0.31
C SER A 537 -15.08 -14.59 1.60
N GLU A 538 -14.19 -14.31 2.56
CA GLU A 538 -14.20 -14.94 3.88
C GLU A 538 -15.46 -14.61 4.67
N ALA A 539 -15.85 -13.32 4.73
CA ALA A 539 -17.05 -12.88 5.42
C ALA A 539 -18.34 -13.44 4.79
N VAL A 540 -18.47 -13.39 3.45
CA VAL A 540 -19.60 -13.96 2.71
C VAL A 540 -19.69 -15.46 2.96
N THR A 541 -18.57 -16.18 2.90
CA THR A 541 -18.53 -17.62 3.19
C THR A 541 -19.06 -17.92 4.58
N ARG A 542 -18.60 -17.18 5.60
CA ARG A 542 -19.00 -17.39 7.00
C ARG A 542 -20.49 -17.09 7.21
N ILE A 543 -20.97 -15.94 6.71
CA ILE A 543 -22.38 -15.54 6.88
C ILE A 543 -23.28 -16.48 6.08
N PHE A 544 -22.96 -16.79 4.83
CA PHE A 544 -23.77 -17.68 4.01
C PHE A 544 -23.90 -19.07 4.64
N ARG A 545 -22.82 -19.63 5.20
CA ARG A 545 -22.85 -20.90 5.93
C ARG A 545 -23.71 -20.85 7.19
N ALA A 546 -23.70 -19.74 7.91
CA ALA A 546 -24.56 -19.56 9.08
C ALA A 546 -26.04 -19.47 8.70
N LEU A 547 -26.35 -18.90 7.54
CA LEU A 547 -27.71 -18.77 7.02
C LEU A 547 -28.22 -20.06 6.36
N HIS A 548 -27.34 -20.83 5.72
CA HIS A 548 -27.69 -22.00 4.93
C HIS A 548 -27.70 -23.29 5.76
N HIS A 549 -28.76 -24.10 5.64
CA HIS A 549 -28.93 -25.32 6.45
C HIS A 549 -28.12 -26.53 5.96
N LYS A 550 -27.59 -26.52 4.72
CA LYS A 550 -26.76 -27.61 4.18
C LYS A 550 -25.30 -27.18 4.17
N ASP A 551 -24.44 -27.97 4.80
CA ASP A 551 -22.98 -27.78 4.84
C ASP A 551 -22.30 -28.29 3.54
N GLN A 552 -22.85 -27.91 2.38
CA GLN A 552 -22.32 -28.32 1.07
C GLN A 552 -21.26 -27.36 0.54
N ILE A 553 -21.22 -26.13 1.06
CA ILE A 553 -20.36 -25.06 0.55
C ILE A 553 -19.18 -24.88 1.51
N ALA A 554 -17.99 -25.09 0.99
CA ALA A 554 -16.72 -24.87 1.67
C ALA A 554 -16.28 -23.40 1.65
N ARG A 555 -16.37 -22.79 0.48
CA ARG A 555 -15.82 -21.46 0.21
C ARG A 555 -16.65 -20.76 -0.85
N ILE A 556 -16.82 -19.46 -0.69
CA ILE A 556 -17.34 -18.56 -1.70
C ILE A 556 -16.20 -17.63 -2.08
N ASP A 557 -15.84 -17.65 -3.36
CA ASP A 557 -14.78 -16.81 -3.91
C ASP A 557 -15.39 -15.73 -4.81
N ILE A 558 -14.87 -14.51 -4.74
CA ILE A 558 -15.36 -13.37 -5.50
C ILE A 558 -14.17 -12.86 -6.32
N SER A 559 -14.27 -13.01 -7.64
CA SER A 559 -13.23 -12.59 -8.58
C SER A 559 -13.15 -11.06 -8.68
N ARG A 560 -12.07 -10.56 -9.28
CA ARG A 560 -11.88 -9.12 -9.54
C ARG A 560 -12.95 -8.53 -10.44
N GLU A 561 -13.52 -9.34 -11.30
CA GLU A 561 -14.60 -8.97 -12.20
C GLU A 561 -15.95 -8.97 -11.48
N GLY A 562 -16.03 -9.36 -10.20
CA GLY A 562 -17.28 -9.50 -9.44
C GLY A 562 -17.99 -10.84 -9.64
N ARG A 563 -17.35 -11.82 -10.30
CA ARG A 563 -17.92 -13.16 -10.46
C ARG A 563 -17.80 -13.93 -9.16
N THR A 564 -18.92 -14.47 -8.70
CA THR A 564 -18.94 -15.30 -7.50
C THR A 564 -18.93 -16.77 -7.88
N THR A 565 -18.00 -17.52 -7.30
CA THR A 565 -17.88 -18.98 -7.45
C THR A 565 -18.01 -19.66 -6.10
N LEU A 566 -18.84 -20.71 -6.01
CA LEU A 566 -19.00 -21.52 -4.81
C LEU A 566 -18.16 -22.79 -4.96
N TYR A 567 -17.51 -23.20 -3.88
CA TYR A 567 -16.72 -24.43 -3.83
C TYR A 567 -17.28 -25.37 -2.78
N SER A 568 -17.31 -26.66 -3.09
CA SER A 568 -17.61 -27.73 -2.13
C SER A 568 -16.42 -28.04 -1.22
N HIS A 569 -16.62 -28.87 -0.19
CA HIS A 569 -15.53 -29.37 0.66
C HIS A 569 -14.47 -30.18 -0.10
N ASP A 570 -14.84 -30.75 -1.24
CA ASP A 570 -13.93 -31.50 -2.12
C ASP A 570 -13.21 -30.58 -3.14
N GLY A 571 -13.43 -29.27 -3.07
CA GLY A 571 -12.83 -28.29 -3.98
C GLY A 571 -13.50 -28.20 -5.35
N THR A 572 -14.64 -28.87 -5.55
CA THR A 572 -15.41 -28.79 -6.81
C THR A 572 -16.22 -27.51 -6.89
N GLU A 573 -16.22 -26.88 -8.06
CA GLU A 573 -17.04 -25.71 -8.34
C GLU A 573 -18.52 -26.10 -8.36
N ILE A 574 -19.30 -25.44 -7.51
CA ILE A 574 -20.75 -25.55 -7.45
C ILE A 574 -21.32 -24.33 -8.18
N ASN A 575 -22.13 -24.58 -9.21
CA ASN A 575 -22.90 -23.51 -9.81
C ASN A 575 -23.83 -22.89 -8.77
N LEU A 576 -23.86 -21.55 -8.70
CA LEU A 576 -24.79 -20.81 -7.86
C LEU A 576 -26.21 -21.41 -7.98
N PRO A 577 -26.88 -21.71 -6.87
CA PRO A 577 -28.22 -22.27 -6.91
C PRO A 577 -29.19 -21.38 -7.69
N LYS A 578 -30.04 -22.02 -8.52
CA LYS A 578 -31.04 -21.37 -9.39
C LYS A 578 -32.38 -21.11 -8.69
N SER A 579 -32.51 -21.41 -7.41
CA SER A 579 -33.75 -21.16 -6.65
C SER A 579 -33.80 -19.71 -6.17
N SER A 580 -34.95 -19.05 -6.32
CA SER A 580 -35.15 -17.66 -5.91
C SER A 580 -34.83 -17.41 -4.44
N GLY A 581 -35.10 -18.37 -3.54
CA GLY A 581 -34.80 -18.25 -2.11
C GLY A 581 -33.30 -18.36 -1.77
N GLU A 582 -32.55 -19.20 -2.46
CA GLU A 582 -31.09 -19.35 -2.21
C GLU A 582 -30.30 -18.15 -2.79
N SER A 583 -30.77 -17.60 -3.92
CA SER A 583 -30.27 -16.33 -4.45
C SER A 583 -30.47 -15.18 -3.45
N GLN A 584 -31.64 -15.09 -2.82
CA GLN A 584 -31.93 -14.07 -1.83
C GLN A 584 -31.05 -14.20 -0.57
N LEU A 585 -30.83 -15.43 -0.08
CA LEU A 585 -29.89 -15.68 1.01
C LEU A 585 -28.47 -15.27 0.67
N PHE A 586 -28.04 -15.52 -0.57
CA PHE A 586 -26.73 -15.11 -1.03
C PHE A 586 -26.57 -13.59 -1.02
N VAL A 587 -27.57 -12.86 -1.52
CA VAL A 587 -27.56 -11.39 -1.50
C VAL A 587 -27.54 -10.86 -0.08
N LEU A 588 -28.35 -11.43 0.83
CA LEU A 588 -28.34 -11.03 2.25
C LEU A 588 -27.01 -11.34 2.93
N ALA A 589 -26.39 -12.48 2.62
CA ALA A 589 -25.04 -12.80 3.10
C ALA A 589 -23.99 -11.82 2.57
N LEU A 590 -24.11 -11.43 1.30
CA LEU A 590 -23.23 -10.46 0.65
C LEU A 590 -23.38 -9.07 1.26
N VAL A 591 -24.60 -8.59 1.45
CA VAL A 591 -24.89 -7.32 2.13
C VAL A 591 -24.35 -7.34 3.55
N GLY A 592 -24.58 -8.43 4.29
CA GLY A 592 -24.04 -8.61 5.64
C GLY A 592 -22.52 -8.57 5.68
N ALA A 593 -21.86 -9.27 4.74
CA ALA A 593 -20.41 -9.33 4.65
C ALA A 593 -19.80 -7.97 4.29
N LEU A 594 -20.42 -7.24 3.37
CA LEU A 594 -20.06 -5.87 3.02
C LEU A 594 -20.20 -4.95 4.24
N ALA A 595 -21.29 -5.05 4.99
CA ALA A 595 -21.51 -4.30 6.22
C ALA A 595 -20.54 -4.66 7.36
N GLU A 596 -19.92 -5.84 7.32
CA GLU A 596 -18.89 -6.26 8.28
C GLU A 596 -17.49 -5.77 7.89
N VAL A 597 -17.10 -5.99 6.62
CA VAL A 597 -15.77 -5.63 6.10
C VAL A 597 -15.53 -4.11 6.10
N THR A 598 -16.59 -3.31 6.03
CA THR A 598 -16.53 -1.84 6.10
C THR A 598 -16.25 -1.30 7.49
N GLY A 599 -16.55 -2.04 8.55
CA GLY A 599 -16.46 -1.57 9.94
C GLY A 599 -17.46 -0.48 10.32
N TYR A 600 -18.35 -0.06 9.41
CA TYR A 600 -19.41 0.92 9.69
C TYR A 600 -20.49 0.29 10.58
N ARG A 601 -20.67 0.84 11.79
CA ARG A 601 -21.69 0.39 12.74
C ARG A 601 -23.01 1.13 12.57
N VAL A 602 -23.55 1.12 11.36
CA VAL A 602 -24.80 1.80 10.98
C VAL A 602 -26.00 0.87 11.26
N PRO A 603 -27.16 1.39 11.72
CA PRO A 603 -28.36 0.57 11.89
C PRO A 603 -28.78 -0.11 10.58
N MET A 604 -29.33 -1.31 10.66
CA MET A 604 -29.88 -2.01 9.49
C MET A 604 -31.40 -1.84 9.46
N ILE A 605 -31.94 -1.41 8.32
CA ILE A 605 -33.39 -1.18 8.13
C ILE A 605 -33.82 -1.97 6.91
N ILE A 606 -34.65 -2.98 7.13
CA ILE A 606 -34.93 -3.98 6.12
C ILE A 606 -36.43 -4.08 5.91
N ASP A 607 -36.91 -3.70 4.74
CA ASP A 607 -38.30 -3.86 4.33
C ASP A 607 -38.51 -5.26 3.74
N THR A 608 -39.58 -5.93 4.13
CA THR A 608 -39.96 -7.26 3.64
C THR A 608 -38.78 -8.26 3.68
N PRO A 609 -38.18 -8.47 4.87
CA PRO A 609 -36.90 -9.15 5.04
C PRO A 609 -36.89 -10.64 4.68
N LEU A 610 -38.05 -11.31 4.76
CA LEU A 610 -38.13 -12.78 4.83
C LEU A 610 -38.99 -13.39 3.72
N ALA A 611 -39.61 -12.59 2.85
CA ALA A 611 -40.41 -13.09 1.74
C ALA A 611 -39.62 -14.11 0.90
N ARG A 612 -40.29 -15.18 0.46
CA ARG A 612 -39.75 -16.24 -0.43
C ARG A 612 -38.67 -17.15 0.18
N LEU A 613 -38.38 -17.02 1.48
CA LEU A 613 -37.48 -17.91 2.22
C LEU A 613 -38.23 -19.08 2.88
N SER A 614 -37.51 -20.19 3.12
CA SER A 614 -38.04 -21.30 3.93
C SER A 614 -38.01 -20.94 5.42
N GLU A 615 -38.85 -21.58 6.24
CA GLU A 615 -38.93 -21.34 7.69
C GLU A 615 -37.58 -21.49 8.39
N THR A 616 -36.81 -22.53 8.05
CA THR A 616 -35.46 -22.77 8.59
C THR A 616 -34.50 -21.63 8.26
N HIS A 617 -34.57 -21.12 7.02
CA HIS A 617 -33.73 -20.01 6.58
C HIS A 617 -34.12 -18.70 7.29
N CYS A 618 -35.41 -18.45 7.48
CA CYS A 618 -35.90 -17.30 8.25
C CYS A 618 -35.36 -17.31 9.69
N GLN A 619 -35.43 -18.47 10.37
CA GLN A 619 -34.94 -18.61 11.74
C GLN A 619 -33.43 -18.33 11.86
N ASN A 620 -32.63 -18.87 10.94
CA ASN A 620 -31.18 -18.60 10.93
C ASN A 620 -30.86 -17.12 10.74
N LEU A 621 -31.65 -16.44 9.91
CA LEU A 621 -31.45 -15.05 9.57
C LEU A 621 -31.86 -14.11 10.73
N LEU A 622 -32.96 -14.43 11.40
CA LEU A 622 -33.36 -13.76 12.64
C LEU A 622 -32.32 -13.96 13.75
N ARG A 623 -31.75 -15.16 13.89
CA ARG A 623 -30.63 -15.44 14.82
C ARG A 623 -29.38 -14.63 14.48
N TYR A 624 -29.06 -14.51 13.20
CA TYR A 624 -27.93 -13.71 12.75
C TYR A 624 -28.11 -12.23 13.14
N TRP A 625 -29.27 -11.63 12.86
CA TRP A 625 -29.54 -10.23 13.21
C TRP A 625 -29.59 -9.96 14.71
N THR A 626 -29.97 -10.94 15.53
CA THR A 626 -30.00 -10.83 17.00
C THR A 626 -28.66 -11.18 17.65
N SER A 627 -27.67 -11.69 16.90
CA SER A 627 -26.38 -12.11 17.45
C SER A 627 -25.44 -10.94 17.80
N ASP A 628 -25.65 -9.76 17.21
CA ASP A 628 -24.89 -8.53 17.50
C ASP A 628 -25.76 -7.55 18.31
N PRO A 629 -25.74 -7.60 19.65
CA PRO A 629 -26.63 -6.81 20.50
C PRO A 629 -26.36 -5.31 20.46
N GLU A 630 -25.21 -4.89 19.92
CA GLU A 630 -24.81 -3.48 19.82
C GLU A 630 -25.27 -2.84 18.50
N ARG A 631 -25.64 -3.64 17.50
CA ARG A 631 -26.12 -3.15 16.19
C ARG A 631 -27.63 -3.11 16.16
N GLN A 632 -28.22 -1.93 16.00
CA GLN A 632 -29.67 -1.77 15.84
C GLN A 632 -30.15 -2.38 14.52
N VAL A 633 -31.19 -3.21 14.59
CA VAL A 633 -31.86 -3.81 13.43
C VAL A 633 -33.34 -3.44 13.47
N ILE A 634 -33.86 -2.83 12.41
CA ILE A 634 -35.26 -2.43 12.26
C ILE A 634 -35.85 -3.26 11.10
N LEU A 635 -36.79 -4.16 11.43
CA LEU A 635 -37.44 -5.00 10.44
C LEU A 635 -38.85 -4.50 10.15
N LEU A 636 -39.14 -4.21 8.89
CA LEU A 636 -40.49 -3.87 8.42
C LEU A 636 -41.10 -5.14 7.82
N ALA A 637 -41.95 -5.83 8.59
CA ALA A 637 -42.41 -7.17 8.25
C ALA A 637 -43.95 -7.26 8.15
N GLN A 638 -44.39 -8.24 7.38
CA GLN A 638 -45.79 -8.67 7.31
C GLN A 638 -46.09 -9.77 8.34
N ASP A 639 -47.38 -10.01 8.59
CA ASP A 639 -47.88 -11.03 9.51
C ASP A 639 -47.43 -12.45 9.15
N LYS A 640 -47.29 -12.72 7.85
CA LYS A 640 -46.81 -14.01 7.32
C LYS A 640 -45.30 -14.17 7.35
N GLU A 641 -44.55 -13.07 7.52
CA GLU A 641 -43.08 -13.11 7.53
C GLU A 641 -42.53 -13.31 8.94
N ILE A 642 -43.08 -12.58 9.91
CA ILE A 642 -42.78 -12.75 11.33
C ILE A 642 -44.12 -12.95 12.03
N SER A 643 -44.45 -14.21 12.29
CA SER A 643 -45.70 -14.56 12.94
C SER A 643 -45.69 -14.17 14.42
N ALA A 644 -46.87 -14.20 15.06
CA ALA A 644 -46.96 -14.02 16.51
C ALA A 644 -46.13 -15.07 17.28
N GLN A 645 -45.93 -16.27 16.72
CA GLN A 645 -45.08 -17.30 17.35
C GLN A 645 -43.59 -16.96 17.23
N ASP A 646 -43.15 -16.49 16.05
CA ASP A 646 -41.76 -16.04 15.85
C ASP A 646 -41.44 -14.86 16.78
N TYR A 647 -42.38 -13.93 16.92
CA TYR A 647 -42.27 -12.79 17.84
C TYR A 647 -42.02 -13.23 19.29
N VAL A 648 -42.73 -14.24 19.80
CA VAL A 648 -42.51 -14.77 21.16
C VAL A 648 -41.07 -15.28 21.32
N GLY A 649 -40.52 -15.94 20.30
CA GLY A 649 -39.12 -16.39 20.29
C GLY A 649 -38.10 -15.23 20.26
N LEU A 650 -38.47 -14.11 19.66
CA LEU A 650 -37.61 -12.92 19.52
C LEU A 650 -37.75 -11.93 20.68
N ASN A 651 -38.76 -12.05 21.54
CA ASN A 651 -39.09 -11.06 22.57
C ASN A 651 -37.90 -10.68 23.47
N GLY A 652 -36.98 -11.62 23.72
CA GLY A 652 -35.74 -11.35 24.47
C GLY A 652 -34.79 -10.34 23.79
N SER A 653 -34.83 -10.25 22.46
CA SER A 653 -34.00 -9.35 21.63
C SER A 653 -34.75 -8.10 21.13
N VAL A 654 -36.09 -8.07 21.25
CA VAL A 654 -36.92 -6.94 20.81
C VAL A 654 -36.85 -5.80 21.82
N ASN A 655 -36.47 -4.63 21.31
CA ASN A 655 -36.38 -3.39 22.04
C ASN A 655 -37.68 -2.56 21.91
N LYS A 656 -38.27 -2.49 20.71
CA LYS A 656 -39.53 -1.79 20.46
C LYS A 656 -40.35 -2.40 19.33
N THR A 657 -41.68 -2.26 19.39
CA THR A 657 -42.60 -2.68 18.33
C THR A 657 -43.49 -1.54 17.85
N TYR A 658 -43.89 -1.61 16.58
CA TYR A 658 -44.89 -0.73 15.98
C TYR A 658 -45.85 -1.56 15.12
N LEU A 659 -47.15 -1.24 15.17
CA LEU A 659 -48.15 -1.79 14.27
C LEU A 659 -48.73 -0.67 13.40
N LEU A 660 -48.45 -0.73 12.11
CA LEU A 660 -49.02 0.18 11.12
C LEU A 660 -50.49 -0.17 10.90
N ARG A 661 -51.37 0.80 11.11
CA ARG A 661 -52.80 0.73 10.81
C ARG A 661 -53.11 1.68 9.68
N HIS A 662 -53.96 1.24 8.76
CA HIS A 662 -54.41 2.04 7.64
C HIS A 662 -55.90 2.36 7.78
N LYS A 663 -56.25 3.64 7.74
CA LYS A 663 -57.63 4.12 7.73
C LYS A 663 -57.93 4.71 6.36
N GLN A 664 -58.88 4.12 5.65
CA GLN A 664 -59.37 4.67 4.39
C GLN A 664 -60.26 5.89 4.67
N ILE A 665 -59.91 7.04 4.10
CA ILE A 665 -60.62 8.31 4.33
C ILE A 665 -61.55 8.64 3.16
N SER A 666 -61.13 8.35 1.92
CA SER A 666 -61.93 8.54 0.71
C SER A 666 -61.51 7.58 -0.41
N GLN A 667 -62.14 7.64 -1.59
CA GLN A 667 -61.80 6.76 -2.72
C GLN A 667 -60.33 6.93 -3.13
N GLY A 668 -59.52 5.89 -2.90
CA GLY A 668 -58.10 5.87 -3.22
C GLY A 668 -57.20 6.74 -2.33
N VAL A 669 -57.71 7.22 -1.18
CA VAL A 669 -56.92 7.99 -0.20
C VAL A 669 -57.06 7.36 1.18
N GLY A 670 -55.93 6.96 1.75
CA GLY A 670 -55.89 6.45 3.11
C GLY A 670 -54.75 7.05 3.91
N GLN A 671 -54.92 7.03 5.22
CA GLN A 671 -53.99 7.54 6.20
C GLN A 671 -53.42 6.38 7.00
N SER A 672 -52.11 6.36 7.14
CA SER A 672 -51.41 5.40 7.97
C SER A 672 -51.03 6.03 9.32
N GLU A 673 -51.12 5.22 10.37
CA GLU A 673 -50.73 5.55 11.74
C GLU A 673 -49.96 4.36 12.32
N ALA A 674 -48.84 4.63 13.00
CA ALA A 674 -48.06 3.61 13.68
C ALA A 674 -48.41 3.60 15.16
N VAL A 675 -48.98 2.50 15.63
CA VAL A 675 -49.29 2.28 17.04
C VAL A 675 -48.06 1.73 17.73
N GLU A 676 -47.53 2.43 18.73
CA GLU A 676 -46.37 1.98 19.49
C GLU A 676 -46.71 0.78 20.39
N ASN A 677 -45.70 -0.06 20.66
CA ASN A 677 -45.80 -1.22 21.56
C ASN A 677 -46.93 -2.18 21.18
N ALA A 678 -47.14 -2.34 19.87
CA ALA A 678 -48.10 -3.28 19.31
C ALA A 678 -47.45 -4.03 18.15
N TYR A 679 -47.71 -5.33 18.06
CA TYR A 679 -47.35 -6.17 16.92
C TYR A 679 -48.49 -7.14 16.56
N PHE A 680 -48.39 -7.84 15.43
CA PHE A 680 -49.44 -8.74 14.95
C PHE A 680 -49.85 -9.75 16.03
N GLY A 681 -51.14 -9.78 16.39
CA GLY A 681 -51.69 -10.76 17.32
C GLY A 681 -51.47 -10.49 18.81
N GLU A 682 -50.84 -9.37 19.20
CA GLU A 682 -50.88 -8.90 20.59
C GLU A 682 -52.30 -8.44 20.92
N MET A 683 -52.98 -9.16 21.82
CA MET A 683 -54.13 -8.60 22.53
C MET A 683 -53.58 -7.52 23.48
N ALA A 684 -54.19 -6.34 23.39
CA ALA A 684 -53.92 -5.19 24.26
C ALA A 684 -54.04 -5.50 25.75
#